data_AF-A0A1F4RKG1-F1
#
_entry.id   AF-A0A1F4RKG1-F1
#
_cell.length_a   1.000
_cell.length_b   1.000
_cell.length_c   1.000
_cell.angle_alpha   90.00
_cell.angle_beta   90.00
_cell.angle_gamma   90.00
#
_symmetry.space_group_name_H-M   'P 1'
#
loop_
_entity.id
_entity.type
_entity.pdbx_description
1 polymer ?
#
loop_
_entity_poly.entity_id
_entity_poly.type
_entity_poly.pdbx_seq_one_letter_code
_entity_poly.pdbx_strand_id
1 'polypeptide(L)'
;MHYIADGHIHSYYSRATSRNLNLEHLNKWAQIKGLKVIATGDISHPKWLGEMRQKLEPGAEGFFKLRQEFAKTTQKEVPGSCSNEVHFILSGEISNIYKKNGRVRKIHNVVFFPSFEALEKFQKTLDRIGNIHSDGRPILGLDSRDLLEIVLDTDPQGHLIPAHIWTPWFSLLGSKSGFDSVEECFDDLTPHIFAVETGLSSDPPMNWRLSMLDSLTLVSNSDAHSPDKLAREANIFDCELSYESLFAALKNKAGDQFLGTIEFFPEEGKYHLDGHRKCNKRMHPQETIANNGLCPVCGLPAVLGVSYRVEELADRPEGTPSPGAKDFKSLIPLTEVLGEVMEVGAKSKKVMSSYFAMLRDLGPELEILMNLSLSDIRAHSGDLVAEAIDRMRSGRVKPVAGYDGEYGVIHIFDKNEREKILQQGTLFSLADTKTPNGPPEGVSKTLPLAEPTDDLETISGKSTRIKDGSKETYGLNEDQQKAVEHRGSPLIIQAGPGTGKTQTLTQRLVSLIKNNEAKAENILAITFTNKAAAEMRHRLNAIVGEKIAGQMTINTFHAFGLSILRATPHFFGRTSGFDVLDTAADDAFEKFVKKATFIKLNSANLEQISRLKCQYYSPDGIPKEIRENLPEELLEKYLIYEQSLMELNAVDYDDLVVLPVQIVRKDADRRRELLNTFKIIAVDEFQDINQAQYDLFRLLSLTADDVCVIGDPDQAIYGFRGANRKFFLDFHKDFPNATLMKLSRNYRSAKNILAASLQILNRDSANQDFLWSNIESKVHIEFSQSATERAEAEFVVHNIEKLVGGTSYFSLDSQRVDETAEENDYSFSDIAILMRTKNLAPPLIEALTRSGIPFESISMSNFASTHEVRLLADILKFKTSNFFDAMLARKITEHFCQHDQAAYAPLPAISLENEQSIYALAEKENVSGLKEAAQFFIDLRGLPAETSVVDLVRFIWSRTIDKTEADQEDSNTLLKKLVQFAEPYETDVAAFIDSLLLQKDVDRIDERGEKVRLLTLHASKGLEFPVVFIVGLEEGLMPHQFPGEKTDLGEERRLLYVGMTRARSQLYLTHASSRIIFGQKTGRQPSRFLSAIAESLLRRQERRLPAKLRSRQLDLF
;
A
#
# COMPACT_ATOMS: atom_id res chain seq x y z
N MET A 1 -20.35 20.52 33.57
CA MET A 1 -20.61 19.24 34.29
C MET A 1 -19.27 18.56 34.40
N HIS A 2 -18.84 18.19 35.61
CA HIS A 2 -17.55 17.54 35.80
C HIS A 2 -17.60 16.06 35.41
N TYR A 3 -16.69 15.61 34.54
CA TYR A 3 -16.58 14.20 34.15
C TYR A 3 -15.18 13.82 33.62
N ILE A 4 -14.90 12.51 33.61
CA ILE A 4 -13.65 11.92 33.12
C ILE A 4 -13.92 11.12 31.85
N ALA A 5 -13.06 11.29 30.85
CA ALA A 5 -13.14 10.62 29.56
C ALA A 5 -11.85 9.92 29.16
N ASP A 6 -11.97 8.74 28.55
CA ASP A 6 -10.87 7.95 28.00
C ASP A 6 -11.11 7.73 26.50
N GLY A 7 -10.38 8.46 25.66
CA GLY A 7 -10.67 8.64 24.23
C GLY A 7 -9.94 7.70 23.28
N HIS A 8 -9.02 6.86 23.78
CA HIS A 8 -8.23 5.94 22.96
C HIS A 8 -8.14 4.56 23.63
N ILE A 9 -8.82 3.59 23.04
CA ILE A 9 -8.83 2.19 23.47
C ILE A 9 -8.90 1.27 22.25
N HIS A 10 -8.69 -0.03 22.46
CA HIS A 10 -8.90 -1.05 21.44
C HIS A 10 -10.11 -1.95 21.71
N SER A 11 -10.55 -2.65 20.66
CA SER A 11 -11.51 -3.74 20.74
C SER A 11 -10.80 -5.11 20.66
N TYR A 12 -11.57 -6.19 20.76
CA TYR A 12 -11.06 -7.54 20.53
C TYR A 12 -10.75 -7.86 19.05
N TYR A 13 -11.03 -6.95 18.11
CA TYR A 13 -10.66 -7.09 16.70
C TYR A 13 -9.22 -6.62 16.43
N SER A 14 -8.62 -5.82 17.31
CA SER A 14 -7.19 -5.51 17.25
C SER A 14 -6.31 -6.70 17.66
N ARG A 15 -5.10 -6.78 17.10
CA ARG A 15 -4.13 -7.80 17.50
C ARG A 15 -3.61 -7.58 18.92
N ALA A 16 -3.25 -8.68 19.59
CA ALA A 16 -2.67 -8.69 20.94
C ALA A 16 -3.53 -8.06 22.05
N THR A 17 -4.85 -8.00 21.84
CA THR A 17 -5.81 -7.49 22.83
C THR A 17 -6.60 -8.61 23.51
N SER A 18 -7.21 -8.30 24.65
CA SER A 18 -8.08 -9.22 25.37
C SER A 18 -9.39 -9.48 24.62
N ARG A 19 -9.86 -10.74 24.59
CA ARG A 19 -11.20 -11.09 24.08
C ARG A 19 -12.34 -10.41 24.85
N ASN A 20 -12.06 -9.92 26.05
CA ASN A 20 -13.02 -9.20 26.87
C ASN A 20 -13.10 -7.70 26.51
N LEU A 21 -12.37 -7.18 25.53
CA LEU A 21 -12.56 -5.81 25.02
C LEU A 21 -13.79 -5.72 24.11
N ASN A 22 -14.95 -6.08 24.66
CA ASN A 22 -16.26 -5.89 24.06
C ASN A 22 -17.04 -4.79 24.81
N LEU A 23 -18.10 -4.26 24.20
CA LEU A 23 -18.85 -3.12 24.73
C LEU A 23 -19.42 -3.38 26.14
N GLU A 24 -19.83 -4.62 26.44
CA GLU A 24 -20.41 -5.00 27.73
C GLU A 24 -19.40 -4.93 28.88
N HIS A 25 -18.17 -5.39 28.64
CA HIS A 25 -17.09 -5.34 29.63
C HIS A 25 -16.47 -3.94 29.71
N LEU A 26 -16.40 -3.21 28.59
CA LEU A 26 -16.00 -1.81 28.59
C LEU A 26 -16.95 -0.96 29.42
N ASN A 27 -18.26 -1.11 29.24
CA ASN A 27 -19.29 -0.45 30.05
C ASN A 27 -19.17 -0.81 31.55
N LYS A 28 -18.93 -2.08 31.87
CA LYS A 28 -18.72 -2.54 33.26
C LYS A 28 -17.49 -1.88 33.88
N TRP A 29 -16.35 -1.90 33.19
CA TRP A 29 -15.11 -1.40 33.74
C TRP A 29 -15.08 0.13 33.80
N ALA A 30 -15.70 0.83 32.85
CA ALA A 30 -15.90 2.28 32.93
C ALA A 30 -16.65 2.68 34.22
N GLN A 31 -17.71 1.96 34.59
CA GLN A 31 -18.41 2.16 35.87
C GLN A 31 -17.49 1.93 37.08
N ILE A 32 -16.77 0.80 37.10
CA ILE A 32 -15.83 0.45 38.18
C ILE A 32 -14.73 1.51 38.35
N LYS A 33 -14.20 2.02 37.23
CA LYS A 33 -13.16 3.05 37.23
C LYS A 33 -13.72 4.42 37.61
N GLY A 34 -14.97 4.72 37.25
CA GLY A 34 -15.59 6.03 37.43
C GLY A 34 -15.51 6.92 36.18
N LEU A 35 -15.38 6.32 34.99
CA LEU A 35 -15.41 7.03 33.72
C LEU A 35 -16.86 7.35 33.31
N LYS A 36 -17.05 8.51 32.66
CA LYS A 36 -18.34 8.92 32.11
C LYS A 36 -18.40 8.74 30.59
N VAL A 37 -17.29 8.99 29.91
CA VAL A 37 -17.16 8.86 28.44
C VAL A 37 -15.99 7.92 28.14
N ILE A 38 -16.19 6.97 27.24
CA ILE A 38 -15.13 6.07 26.77
C ILE A 38 -15.19 5.91 25.25
N ALA A 39 -14.04 5.73 24.61
CA ALA A 39 -13.99 5.34 23.21
C ALA A 39 -14.62 3.96 22.96
N THR A 40 -15.07 3.71 21.74
CA THR A 40 -15.47 2.36 21.28
C THR A 40 -14.27 1.51 20.89
N GLY A 41 -13.19 2.15 20.44
CA GLY A 41 -12.02 1.51 19.81
C GLY A 41 -12.32 0.97 18.40
N ASP A 42 -11.26 0.82 17.60
CA ASP A 42 -11.23 0.05 16.34
C ASP A 42 -12.37 0.32 15.34
N ILE A 43 -12.84 1.58 15.23
CA ILE A 43 -14.00 1.94 14.42
C ILE A 43 -13.84 1.67 12.92
N SER A 44 -12.62 1.44 12.44
CA SER A 44 -12.35 1.05 11.05
C SER A 44 -12.81 -0.37 10.72
N HIS A 45 -12.99 -1.27 11.69
CA HIS A 45 -13.27 -2.67 11.39
C HIS A 45 -14.76 -2.93 11.08
N PRO A 46 -15.13 -3.44 9.87
CA PRO A 46 -16.54 -3.52 9.47
C PRO A 46 -17.41 -4.44 10.34
N LYS A 47 -16.86 -5.56 10.84
CA LYS A 47 -17.63 -6.43 11.76
C LYS A 47 -17.85 -5.76 13.12
N TRP A 48 -16.89 -4.95 13.56
CA TRP A 48 -17.03 -4.22 14.82
C TRP A 48 -18.08 -3.12 14.69
N LEU A 49 -18.11 -2.42 13.56
CA LEU A 49 -19.18 -1.48 13.23
C LEU A 49 -20.57 -2.13 13.27
N GLY A 50 -20.71 -3.34 12.70
CA GLY A 50 -21.96 -4.11 12.77
C GLY A 50 -22.40 -4.40 14.22
N GLU A 51 -21.47 -4.79 15.09
CA GLU A 51 -21.74 -5.00 16.51
C GLU A 51 -22.09 -3.71 17.25
N MET A 52 -21.39 -2.62 16.98
CA MET A 52 -21.69 -1.31 17.56
C MET A 52 -23.09 -0.84 17.16
N ARG A 53 -23.48 -0.94 15.87
CA ARG A 53 -24.83 -0.62 15.39
C ARG A 53 -25.91 -1.45 16.08
N GLN A 54 -25.62 -2.72 16.36
CA GLN A 54 -26.56 -3.62 17.04
C GLN A 54 -26.72 -3.27 18.53
N LYS A 55 -25.60 -2.99 19.22
CA LYS A 55 -25.56 -2.93 20.68
C LYS A 55 -25.67 -1.52 21.25
N LEU A 56 -25.34 -0.50 20.48
CA LEU A 56 -25.39 0.89 20.90
C LEU A 56 -26.73 1.55 20.50
N GLU A 57 -27.14 2.54 21.28
CA GLU A 57 -28.26 3.44 21.02
C GLU A 57 -27.84 4.89 21.29
N PRO A 58 -28.52 5.90 20.71
CA PRO A 58 -28.21 7.30 20.97
C PRO A 58 -28.26 7.64 22.47
N GLY A 59 -27.23 8.33 22.95
CA GLY A 59 -27.07 8.77 24.34
C GLY A 59 -27.30 10.28 24.50
N ALA A 60 -26.32 10.94 25.13
CA ALA A 60 -26.21 12.39 25.04
C ALA A 60 -25.76 12.80 23.62
N GLU A 61 -25.92 14.07 23.25
CA GLU A 61 -25.73 14.53 21.87
C GLU A 61 -24.33 14.17 21.32
N GLY A 62 -24.31 13.43 20.21
CA GLY A 62 -23.09 12.91 19.56
C GLY A 62 -22.40 11.75 20.30
N PHE A 63 -22.99 11.23 21.38
CA PHE A 63 -22.53 10.06 22.10
C PHE A 63 -23.55 8.92 22.06
N PHE A 64 -23.10 7.73 22.42
CA PHE A 64 -23.89 6.50 22.40
C PHE A 64 -23.93 5.84 23.79
N LYS A 65 -24.92 5.00 24.04
CA LYS A 65 -25.04 4.18 25.25
C LYS A 65 -25.21 2.72 24.86
N LEU A 66 -24.76 1.82 25.73
CA LEU A 66 -25.02 0.40 25.57
C LEU A 66 -26.50 0.12 25.87
N ARG A 67 -27.22 -0.51 24.93
CA ARG A 67 -28.62 -0.87 25.13
C ARG A 67 -28.79 -1.73 26.38
N GLN A 68 -29.90 -1.51 27.09
CA GLN A 68 -30.14 -2.13 28.40
C GLN A 68 -30.07 -3.67 28.38
N GLU A 69 -30.48 -4.32 27.30
CA GLU A 69 -30.43 -5.78 27.15
C GLU A 69 -29.00 -6.34 27.20
N PHE A 70 -28.02 -5.64 26.63
CA PHE A 70 -26.62 -6.02 26.69
C PHE A 70 -25.97 -5.57 28.00
N ALA A 71 -26.28 -4.37 28.48
CA ALA A 71 -25.74 -3.86 29.75
C ALA A 71 -26.07 -4.77 30.94
N LYS A 72 -27.28 -5.36 30.99
CA LYS A 72 -27.71 -6.29 32.06
C LYS A 72 -26.83 -7.54 32.21
N THR A 73 -26.08 -7.93 31.18
CA THR A 73 -25.25 -9.13 31.19
C THR A 73 -24.08 -9.02 32.18
N THR A 74 -23.48 -7.84 32.28
CA THR A 74 -22.32 -7.56 33.15
C THR A 74 -22.68 -6.71 34.37
N GLN A 75 -23.86 -6.07 34.40
CA GLN A 75 -24.26 -5.14 35.46
C GLN A 75 -24.23 -5.76 36.87
N LYS A 76 -24.54 -7.06 37.00
CA LYS A 76 -24.51 -7.76 38.31
C LYS A 76 -23.12 -7.82 38.94
N GLU A 77 -22.07 -7.62 38.14
CA GLU A 77 -20.68 -7.62 38.59
C GLU A 77 -20.18 -6.22 38.95
N VAL A 78 -20.99 -5.17 38.75
CA VAL A 78 -20.68 -3.78 39.13
C VAL A 78 -21.19 -3.53 40.55
N PRO A 79 -20.33 -3.10 41.50
CA PRO A 79 -20.80 -2.67 42.82
C PRO A 79 -21.81 -1.52 42.70
N GLY A 80 -22.87 -1.53 43.51
CA GLY A 80 -23.94 -0.52 43.40
C GLY A 80 -23.46 0.93 43.57
N SER A 81 -22.45 1.14 44.41
CA SER A 81 -21.72 2.41 44.61
C SER A 81 -20.97 2.91 43.37
N CYS A 82 -20.62 2.02 42.45
CA CYS A 82 -19.93 2.33 41.20
C CYS A 82 -20.88 2.51 40.01
N SER A 83 -22.18 2.24 40.21
CA SER A 83 -23.16 2.29 39.13
C SER A 83 -23.30 3.72 38.62
N ASN A 84 -22.86 3.96 37.40
CA ASN A 84 -23.04 5.22 36.71
C ASN A 84 -23.48 4.96 35.26
N GLU A 85 -24.02 5.99 34.61
CA GLU A 85 -24.33 5.92 33.19
C GLU A 85 -23.09 6.27 32.37
N VAL A 86 -22.67 5.37 31.49
CA VAL A 86 -21.47 5.48 30.64
C VAL A 86 -21.88 5.79 29.21
N HIS A 87 -21.12 6.68 28.57
CA HIS A 87 -21.29 7.08 27.18
C HIS A 87 -20.11 6.62 26.34
N PHE A 88 -20.40 6.20 25.11
CA PHE A 88 -19.42 5.80 24.10
C PHE A 88 -19.24 6.91 23.07
N ILE A 89 -17.98 7.22 22.76
CA ILE A 89 -17.58 8.04 21.61
C ILE A 89 -17.00 7.13 20.52
N LEU A 90 -17.44 7.33 19.28
CA LEU A 90 -16.91 6.56 18.15
C LEU A 90 -15.49 7.01 17.87
N SER A 91 -14.52 6.15 18.20
CA SER A 91 -13.08 6.43 18.10
C SER A 91 -12.30 5.18 17.73
N GLY A 92 -11.26 5.31 16.91
CA GLY A 92 -10.33 4.22 16.63
C GLY A 92 -8.98 4.70 16.09
N GLU A 93 -7.96 3.88 16.32
CA GLU A 93 -6.59 4.13 15.90
C GLU A 93 -6.34 3.60 14.49
N ILE A 94 -5.66 4.40 13.66
CA ILE A 94 -5.20 4.05 12.32
C ILE A 94 -3.68 4.09 12.30
N SER A 95 -3.03 3.04 11.77
CA SER A 95 -1.57 2.98 11.62
C SER A 95 -1.18 3.42 10.21
N ASN A 96 -0.59 4.61 10.09
CA ASN A 96 -0.11 5.17 8.84
C ASN A 96 1.38 4.81 8.65
N ILE A 97 1.71 4.10 7.56
CA ILE A 97 3.11 3.77 7.20
C ILE A 97 3.38 4.23 5.78
N TYR A 98 4.15 5.29 5.61
CA TYR A 98 4.35 5.96 4.32
C TYR A 98 5.72 6.62 4.21
N LYS A 99 6.11 7.08 3.01
CA LYS A 99 7.39 7.78 2.80
C LYS A 99 7.15 9.28 2.67
N LYS A 100 7.82 10.09 3.50
CA LYS A 100 7.79 11.56 3.44
C LYS A 100 9.16 12.13 3.78
N ASN A 101 9.60 13.13 3.03
CA ASN A 101 10.93 13.76 3.19
C ASN A 101 12.09 12.75 3.17
N GLY A 102 11.99 11.74 2.31
CA GLY A 102 13.03 10.72 2.11
C GLY A 102 13.07 9.60 3.16
N ARG A 103 12.27 9.68 4.23
CA ARG A 103 12.22 8.68 5.32
C ARG A 103 10.90 7.95 5.38
N VAL A 104 10.91 6.72 5.89
CA VAL A 104 9.69 5.97 6.22
C VAL A 104 9.12 6.48 7.53
N ARG A 105 7.92 7.05 7.46
CA ARG A 105 7.15 7.57 8.59
C ARG A 105 6.15 6.50 9.03
N LYS A 106 6.03 6.36 10.34
CA LYS A 106 5.12 5.43 10.99
C LYS A 106 4.45 6.17 12.13
N ILE A 107 3.18 6.46 11.95
CA ILE A 107 2.44 7.35 12.84
C ILE A 107 1.09 6.72 13.10
N HIS A 108 0.72 6.67 14.36
CA HIS A 108 -0.63 6.31 14.73
C HIS A 108 -1.47 7.55 14.98
N ASN A 109 -2.69 7.52 14.48
CA ASN A 109 -3.63 8.62 14.61
C ASN A 109 -4.96 8.07 15.13
N VAL A 110 -5.55 8.73 16.12
CA VAL A 110 -6.90 8.41 16.60
C VAL A 110 -7.88 9.32 15.90
N VAL A 111 -8.89 8.73 15.27
CA VAL A 111 -9.95 9.46 14.57
C VAL A 111 -11.28 9.32 15.30
N PHE A 112 -12.08 10.38 15.29
CA PHE A 112 -13.33 10.49 16.03
C PHE A 112 -14.47 10.93 15.11
N PHE A 113 -15.66 10.37 15.31
CA PHE A 113 -16.86 10.75 14.55
C PHE A 113 -18.09 10.94 15.47
N PRO A 114 -18.97 11.90 15.16
CA PRO A 114 -20.17 12.17 15.97
C PRO A 114 -21.33 11.21 15.68
N SER A 115 -21.28 10.49 14.55
CA SER A 115 -22.39 9.66 14.06
C SER A 115 -21.91 8.41 13.34
N PHE A 116 -22.78 7.39 13.30
CA PHE A 116 -22.49 6.18 12.52
C PHE A 116 -22.54 6.44 11.00
N GLU A 117 -23.34 7.41 10.57
CA GLU A 117 -23.45 7.80 9.16
C GLU A 117 -22.13 8.39 8.64
N ALA A 118 -21.46 9.22 9.45
CA ALA A 118 -20.11 9.71 9.16
C ALA A 118 -19.09 8.55 9.16
N LEU A 119 -19.16 7.68 10.17
CA LEU A 119 -18.25 6.54 10.28
C LEU A 119 -18.37 5.57 9.09
N GLU A 120 -19.57 5.29 8.60
CA GLU A 120 -19.79 4.43 7.43
C GLU A 120 -19.21 5.04 6.14
N LYS A 121 -19.31 6.35 5.97
CA LYS A 121 -18.67 7.06 4.84
C LYS A 121 -17.15 6.98 4.95
N PHE A 122 -16.61 7.11 6.17
CA PHE A 122 -15.18 7.00 6.43
C PHE A 122 -14.66 5.60 6.12
N GLN A 123 -15.31 4.54 6.64
CA GLN A 123 -14.94 3.14 6.34
C GLN A 123 -14.95 2.86 4.83
N LYS A 124 -15.99 3.30 4.11
CA LYS A 124 -16.08 3.15 2.64
C LYS A 124 -14.95 3.85 1.88
N THR A 125 -14.34 4.87 2.47
CA THR A 125 -13.19 5.56 1.87
C THR A 125 -11.90 4.82 2.22
N LEU A 126 -11.72 4.41 3.47
CA LEU A 126 -10.54 3.64 3.89
C LEU A 126 -10.42 2.28 3.20
N ASP A 127 -11.52 1.57 2.99
CA ASP A 127 -11.51 0.23 2.37
C ASP A 127 -10.99 0.26 0.92
N ARG A 128 -11.15 1.40 0.24
CA ARG A 128 -10.59 1.61 -1.11
C ARG A 128 -9.07 1.82 -1.09
N ILE A 129 -8.54 2.30 0.03
CA ILE A 129 -7.14 2.63 0.20
C ILE A 129 -6.37 1.39 0.66
N GLY A 130 -6.86 0.70 1.69
CA GLY A 130 -6.19 -0.45 2.28
C GLY A 130 -7.15 -1.38 3.03
N ASN A 131 -6.60 -2.49 3.52
CA ASN A 131 -7.37 -3.54 4.16
C ASN A 131 -7.78 -3.15 5.59
N ILE A 132 -9.08 -2.93 5.81
CA ILE A 132 -9.67 -2.64 7.12
C ILE A 132 -10.34 -3.86 7.78
N HIS A 133 -10.25 -5.04 7.17
CA HIS A 133 -10.96 -6.26 7.59
C HIS A 133 -10.11 -7.25 8.42
N SER A 134 -8.78 -7.09 8.43
CA SER A 134 -7.89 -8.04 9.09
C SER A 134 -7.53 -7.70 10.53
N ASP A 135 -7.63 -6.42 10.90
CA ASP A 135 -7.19 -5.89 12.18
C ASP A 135 -8.08 -4.70 12.57
N GLY A 136 -8.33 -4.54 13.87
CA GLY A 136 -9.03 -3.39 14.43
C GLY A 136 -8.29 -2.06 14.20
N ARG A 137 -6.94 -2.12 14.21
CA ARG A 137 -6.04 -1.05 13.79
C ARG A 137 -5.46 -1.37 12.41
N PRO A 138 -6.07 -0.89 11.32
CA PRO A 138 -5.56 -1.14 9.98
C PRO A 138 -4.23 -0.44 9.75
N ILE A 139 -3.37 -1.08 8.95
CA ILE A 139 -2.15 -0.48 8.43
C ILE A 139 -2.47 0.08 7.05
N LEU A 140 -2.36 1.39 6.91
CA LEU A 140 -2.60 2.10 5.66
C LEU A 140 -1.32 2.73 5.14
N GLY A 141 -1.04 2.49 3.86
CA GLY A 141 0.02 3.15 3.12
C GLY A 141 -0.34 4.57 2.72
N LEU A 142 -0.78 5.39 3.69
CA LEU A 142 -1.42 6.69 3.48
C LEU A 142 -0.73 7.74 4.37
N ASP A 143 -0.47 8.93 3.81
CA ASP A 143 0.07 10.08 4.57
C ASP A 143 -0.92 10.49 5.68
N SER A 144 -0.40 10.91 6.84
CA SER A 144 -1.23 11.40 7.94
C SER A 144 -1.98 12.68 7.59
N ARG A 145 -1.41 13.55 6.74
CA ARG A 145 -2.08 14.72 6.17
C ARG A 145 -3.30 14.31 5.34
N ASP A 146 -3.15 13.31 4.48
CA ASP A 146 -4.24 12.82 3.64
C ASP A 146 -5.32 12.07 4.43
N LEU A 147 -4.93 11.38 5.52
CA LEU A 147 -5.89 10.84 6.46
C LEU A 147 -6.75 11.94 7.11
N LEU A 148 -6.13 13.04 7.52
CA LEU A 148 -6.84 14.20 8.07
C LEU A 148 -7.79 14.84 7.05
N GLU A 149 -7.36 14.99 5.80
CA GLU A 149 -8.22 15.44 4.70
C GLU A 149 -9.46 14.55 4.55
N ILE A 150 -9.27 13.22 4.51
CA ILE A 150 -10.38 12.25 4.42
C ILE A 150 -11.34 12.37 5.61
N VAL A 151 -10.83 12.58 6.82
CA VAL A 151 -11.67 12.76 8.02
C VAL A 151 -12.54 14.00 7.88
N LEU A 152 -11.95 15.14 7.50
CA LEU A 152 -12.65 16.42 7.34
C LEU A 152 -13.64 16.40 6.18
N ASP A 153 -13.30 15.77 5.06
CA ASP A 153 -14.17 15.59 3.89
C ASP A 153 -15.36 14.67 4.19
N THR A 154 -15.16 13.69 5.08
CA THR A 154 -16.23 12.77 5.47
C THR A 154 -17.28 13.46 6.32
N ASP A 155 -16.83 14.24 7.31
CA ASP A 155 -17.68 15.03 8.19
C ASP A 155 -16.88 16.20 8.78
N PRO A 156 -17.37 17.46 8.72
CA PRO A 156 -16.65 18.62 9.26
C PRO A 156 -16.51 18.60 10.79
N GLN A 157 -17.31 17.78 11.49
CA GLN A 157 -17.16 17.52 12.92
C GLN A 157 -16.27 16.30 13.19
N GLY A 158 -15.73 15.64 12.17
CA GLY A 158 -14.70 14.61 12.33
C GLY A 158 -13.40 15.20 12.86
N HIS A 159 -12.74 14.48 13.77
CA HIS A 159 -11.50 14.94 14.40
C HIS A 159 -10.42 13.88 14.36
N LEU A 160 -9.17 14.32 14.28
CA LEU A 160 -7.98 13.48 14.32
C LEU A 160 -7.03 14.02 15.39
N ILE A 161 -6.53 13.13 16.25
CA ILE A 161 -5.52 13.42 17.26
C ILE A 161 -4.34 12.46 17.02
N PRO A 162 -3.11 12.97 16.80
CA PRO A 162 -1.92 12.13 16.74
C PRO A 162 -1.75 11.37 18.06
N ALA A 163 -1.60 10.05 17.98
CA ALA A 163 -1.56 9.15 19.12
C ALA A 163 -0.13 9.00 19.67
N HIS A 164 0.00 8.82 21.00
CA HIS A 164 1.24 8.51 21.74
C HIS A 164 2.52 9.05 21.09
N ILE A 165 2.58 10.38 20.94
CA ILE A 165 3.48 11.11 20.02
C ILE A 165 4.98 10.89 20.23
N TRP A 166 5.43 10.20 21.28
CA TRP A 166 6.84 10.03 21.60
C TRP A 166 7.43 8.65 21.37
N THR A 167 6.59 7.63 21.22
CA THR A 167 7.07 6.26 21.16
C THR A 167 8.03 6.05 19.98
N PRO A 168 9.19 5.37 20.12
CA PRO A 168 10.28 5.52 19.15
C PRO A 168 9.93 5.21 17.67
N TRP A 169 9.05 4.23 17.43
CA TRP A 169 8.81 3.67 16.08
C TRP A 169 7.43 3.92 15.49
N PHE A 170 6.42 4.35 16.25
CA PHE A 170 5.05 4.51 15.73
C PHE A 170 4.40 5.80 16.23
N SER A 171 5.13 6.91 16.13
CA SER A 171 4.63 8.19 16.63
C SER A 171 5.09 9.38 15.81
N LEU A 172 4.43 10.51 16.06
CA LEU A 172 4.67 11.76 15.37
C LEU A 172 6.06 12.36 15.68
N LEU A 173 6.53 12.30 16.93
CA LEU A 173 7.81 12.87 17.39
C LEU A 173 8.83 11.82 17.82
N GLY A 174 8.58 10.53 17.58
CA GLY A 174 9.46 9.43 18.00
C GLY A 174 10.87 9.49 17.38
N SER A 175 11.86 8.94 18.11
CA SER A 175 13.29 9.03 17.75
C SER A 175 13.71 8.25 16.51
N LYS A 176 12.86 7.35 15.96
CA LYS A 176 13.17 6.56 14.75
C LYS A 176 12.36 6.98 13.54
N SER A 177 11.03 6.97 13.65
CA SER A 177 10.13 7.24 12.51
C SER A 177 9.50 8.63 12.52
N GLY A 178 9.61 9.36 13.64
CA GLY A 178 8.92 10.64 13.86
C GLY A 178 9.56 11.83 13.16
N PHE A 179 8.77 12.88 13.02
CA PHE A 179 9.15 14.22 12.58
C PHE A 179 9.78 15.02 13.72
N ASP A 180 10.35 16.17 13.38
CA ASP A 180 10.86 17.15 14.36
C ASP A 180 9.80 18.21 14.72
N SER A 181 8.65 18.23 14.03
CA SER A 181 7.54 19.16 14.26
C SER A 181 6.18 18.59 13.80
N VAL A 182 5.08 19.18 14.26
CA VAL A 182 3.71 18.82 13.82
C VAL A 182 3.45 19.30 12.40
N GLU A 183 4.01 20.45 12.04
CA GLU A 183 3.92 21.10 10.74
C GLU A 183 4.46 20.20 9.62
N GLU A 184 5.59 19.52 9.83
CA GLU A 184 6.15 18.59 8.82
C GLU A 184 5.25 17.37 8.56
N CYS A 185 4.42 17.00 9.54
CA CYS A 185 3.51 15.87 9.42
C CYS A 185 2.28 16.26 8.62
N PHE A 186 1.64 17.39 8.96
CA PHE A 186 0.30 17.75 8.44
C PHE A 186 0.29 18.88 7.40
N ASP A 187 1.44 19.51 7.11
CA ASP A 187 1.60 20.57 6.11
C ASP A 187 0.51 21.65 6.22
N ASP A 188 -0.27 21.84 5.14
CA ASP A 188 -1.35 22.82 5.02
C ASP A 188 -2.52 22.59 5.99
N LEU A 189 -2.70 21.35 6.47
CA LEU A 189 -3.78 20.99 7.38
C LEU A 189 -3.37 21.05 8.86
N THR A 190 -2.15 21.46 9.18
CA THR A 190 -1.67 21.66 10.56
C THR A 190 -2.63 22.50 11.43
N PRO A 191 -3.27 23.58 10.95
CA PRO A 191 -4.22 24.36 11.76
C PRO A 191 -5.45 23.58 12.26
N HIS A 192 -5.73 22.39 11.70
CA HIS A 192 -6.81 21.51 12.16
C HIS A 192 -6.38 20.57 13.29
N ILE A 193 -5.09 20.48 13.60
CA ILE A 193 -4.58 19.76 14.77
C ILE A 193 -4.62 20.71 15.98
N PHE A 194 -5.44 20.35 16.97
CA PHE A 194 -5.65 21.15 18.18
C PHE A 194 -5.24 20.42 19.47
N ALA A 195 -4.99 19.12 19.39
CA ALA A 195 -4.60 18.28 20.51
C ALA A 195 -3.64 17.18 20.06
N VAL A 196 -2.83 16.69 20.99
CA VAL A 196 -1.91 15.56 20.81
C VAL A 196 -1.95 14.65 22.02
N GLU A 197 -1.87 13.33 21.79
CA GLU A 197 -1.83 12.35 22.86
C GLU A 197 -0.38 12.03 23.24
N THR A 198 -0.03 12.23 24.51
CA THR A 198 1.34 12.09 25.01
C THR A 198 1.78 10.63 25.13
N GLY A 199 0.87 9.76 25.57
CA GLY A 199 1.08 8.32 25.76
C GLY A 199 1.89 7.95 27.00
N LEU A 200 1.88 6.67 27.32
CA LEU A 200 2.27 6.04 28.61
C LEU A 200 3.74 6.18 29.05
N SER A 201 4.58 6.93 28.34
CA SER A 201 6.01 7.08 28.63
C SER A 201 6.45 8.54 28.72
N SER A 202 5.48 9.47 28.66
CA SER A 202 5.69 10.90 28.86
C SER A 202 4.53 11.51 29.63
N ASP A 203 4.78 12.62 30.30
CA ASP A 203 3.78 13.38 31.05
C ASP A 203 3.77 14.86 30.63
N PRO A 204 2.83 15.68 31.14
CA PRO A 204 2.76 17.09 30.79
C PRO A 204 4.05 17.87 31.11
N PRO A 205 4.72 17.71 32.28
CA PRO A 205 6.01 18.35 32.56
C PRO A 205 7.09 18.11 31.50
N MET A 206 7.22 16.88 30.98
CA MET A 206 8.15 16.58 29.88
C MET A 206 7.78 17.36 28.62
N ASN A 207 6.50 17.44 28.29
CA ASN A 207 5.99 18.07 27.08
C ASN A 207 5.96 19.61 27.13
N TRP A 208 5.84 20.21 28.32
CA TRP A 208 5.88 21.67 28.50
C TRP A 208 7.21 22.30 28.10
N ARG A 209 8.25 21.46 28.00
CA ARG A 209 9.59 21.85 27.57
C ARG A 209 9.70 22.20 26.09
N LEU A 210 8.64 22.00 25.31
CA LEU A 210 8.62 22.19 23.86
C LEU A 210 7.63 23.27 23.47
N SER A 211 8.13 24.45 23.06
CA SER A 211 7.26 25.57 22.65
C SER A 211 6.35 25.24 21.46
N MET A 212 6.74 24.31 20.58
CA MET A 212 5.91 23.88 19.44
C MET A 212 4.59 23.21 19.87
N LEU A 213 4.49 22.74 21.12
CA LEU A 213 3.27 22.14 21.67
C LEU A 213 2.41 23.15 22.45
N ASP A 214 2.83 24.42 22.57
CA ASP A 214 2.12 25.42 23.38
C ASP A 214 0.72 25.73 22.87
N SER A 215 0.50 25.68 21.55
CA SER A 215 -0.82 25.92 20.94
C SER A 215 -1.75 24.71 21.05
N LEU A 216 -1.22 23.53 21.39
CA LEU A 216 -1.94 22.26 21.37
C LEU A 216 -2.34 21.84 22.78
N THR A 217 -3.52 21.24 22.91
CA THR A 217 -3.98 20.61 24.15
C THR A 217 -3.32 19.25 24.31
N LEU A 218 -2.62 19.03 25.42
CA LEU A 218 -2.06 17.73 25.77
C LEU A 218 -3.18 16.86 26.33
N VAL A 219 -3.49 15.76 25.66
CA VAL A 219 -4.46 14.76 26.12
C VAL A 219 -3.75 13.47 26.50
N SER A 220 -4.35 12.70 27.40
CA SER A 220 -3.79 11.44 27.88
C SER A 220 -4.88 10.38 27.88
N ASN A 221 -4.59 9.19 27.34
CA ASN A 221 -5.59 8.13 27.15
C ASN A 221 -4.97 6.76 27.41
N SER A 222 -5.78 5.81 27.83
CA SER A 222 -5.26 4.55 28.36
C SER A 222 -4.60 3.64 27.33
N ASP A 223 -4.90 3.76 26.04
CA ASP A 223 -4.49 2.76 25.02
C ASP A 223 -4.79 1.33 25.53
N ALA A 224 -6.02 1.13 26.02
CA ALA A 224 -6.38 -0.08 26.75
C ALA A 224 -6.41 -1.31 25.85
N HIS A 225 -5.50 -2.26 26.14
CA HIS A 225 -5.45 -3.61 25.53
C HIS A 225 -6.20 -4.67 26.35
N SER A 226 -6.74 -4.29 27.52
CA SER A 226 -7.66 -5.07 28.32
C SER A 226 -8.58 -4.17 29.14
N PRO A 227 -9.82 -4.57 29.47
CA PRO A 227 -10.79 -3.68 30.12
C PRO A 227 -10.35 -3.18 31.50
N ASP A 228 -9.55 -3.96 32.24
CA ASP A 228 -9.03 -3.59 33.56
C ASP A 228 -7.97 -2.47 33.51
N LYS A 229 -7.42 -2.18 32.32
CA LYS A 229 -6.43 -1.13 32.08
C LYS A 229 -7.05 0.21 31.63
N LEU A 230 -8.38 0.29 31.52
CA LEU A 230 -9.08 1.57 31.35
C LEU A 230 -8.71 2.56 32.46
N ALA A 231 -8.72 3.85 32.14
CA ALA A 231 -8.44 4.95 33.06
C ALA A 231 -7.07 4.94 33.74
N ARG A 232 -6.09 4.14 33.26
CA ARG A 232 -4.70 4.35 33.69
C ARG A 232 -4.16 5.70 33.22
N GLU A 233 -4.72 6.19 32.12
CA GLU A 233 -4.61 7.55 31.62
C GLU A 233 -6.00 7.99 31.16
N ALA A 234 -6.35 9.26 31.38
CA ALA A 234 -7.65 9.82 31.03
C ALA A 234 -7.65 11.35 31.05
N ASN A 235 -8.75 11.96 30.64
CA ASN A 235 -8.93 13.41 30.50
C ASN A 235 -10.06 13.91 31.40
N ILE A 236 -9.88 15.08 32.01
CA ILE A 236 -10.83 15.68 32.96
C ILE A 236 -11.50 16.90 32.35
N PHE A 237 -12.83 16.91 32.32
CA PHE A 237 -13.65 17.95 31.71
C PHE A 237 -14.61 18.57 32.73
N ASP A 238 -14.91 19.86 32.54
CA ASP A 238 -16.06 20.56 33.11
C ASP A 238 -16.81 21.36 32.02
N CYS A 239 -17.57 20.63 31.20
CA CYS A 239 -18.39 21.19 30.13
C CYS A 239 -19.74 20.47 30.04
N GLU A 240 -20.57 20.83 29.07
CA GLU A 240 -21.77 20.05 28.77
C GLU A 240 -21.36 18.67 28.21
N LEU A 241 -22.17 17.64 28.51
CA LEU A 241 -21.91 16.27 28.06
C LEU A 241 -22.40 16.11 26.61
N SER A 242 -21.63 16.61 25.66
CA SER A 242 -21.88 16.42 24.22
C SER A 242 -20.58 16.29 23.45
N TYR A 243 -20.63 15.66 22.27
CA TYR A 243 -19.47 15.53 21.37
C TYR A 243 -18.90 16.91 21.03
N GLU A 244 -19.77 17.86 20.64
CA GLU A 244 -19.36 19.22 20.30
C GLU A 244 -18.68 19.94 21.46
N SER A 245 -19.25 19.87 22.67
CA SER A 245 -18.69 20.53 23.85
C SER A 245 -17.34 19.94 24.26
N LEU A 246 -17.17 18.62 24.15
CA LEU A 246 -15.91 17.94 24.45
C LEU A 246 -14.77 18.46 23.54
N PHE A 247 -15.00 18.50 22.22
CA PHE A 247 -13.97 18.97 21.29
C PHE A 247 -13.82 20.50 21.27
N ALA A 248 -14.87 21.26 21.57
CA ALA A 248 -14.75 22.69 21.80
C ALA A 248 -13.84 22.98 23.00
N ALA A 249 -13.95 22.20 24.09
CA ALA A 249 -13.08 22.30 25.24
C ALA A 249 -11.61 21.98 24.89
N LEU A 250 -11.37 20.95 24.08
CA LEU A 250 -10.01 20.61 23.62
C LEU A 250 -9.42 21.66 22.66
N LYS A 251 -10.23 22.28 21.79
CA LYS A 251 -9.79 23.36 20.89
C LYS A 251 -9.50 24.66 21.62
N ASN A 252 -10.17 24.91 22.75
CA ASN A 252 -9.97 26.11 23.55
C ASN A 252 -9.08 25.83 24.77
N LYS A 253 -7.77 25.62 24.54
CA LYS A 253 -6.78 25.36 25.59
C LYS A 253 -6.81 26.37 26.74
N ALA A 254 -7.07 27.64 26.45
CA ALA A 254 -7.10 28.70 27.46
C ALA A 254 -8.39 28.71 28.31
N GLY A 255 -9.43 27.98 27.93
CA GLY A 255 -10.71 27.94 28.63
C GLY A 255 -10.71 27.03 29.85
N ASP A 256 -11.68 27.20 30.75
CA ASP A 256 -11.80 26.44 32.02
C ASP A 256 -12.58 25.13 31.88
N GLN A 257 -12.82 24.68 30.65
CA GLN A 257 -13.64 23.51 30.34
C GLN A 257 -12.82 22.21 30.29
N PHE A 258 -11.58 22.27 29.83
CA PHE A 258 -10.62 21.17 29.94
C PHE A 258 -9.71 21.44 31.14
N LEU A 259 -9.82 20.60 32.17
CA LEU A 259 -9.20 20.85 33.46
C LEU A 259 -7.79 20.27 33.55
N GLY A 260 -7.52 19.18 32.82
CA GLY A 260 -6.26 18.47 32.92
C GLY A 260 -6.36 16.99 32.59
N THR A 261 -5.28 16.27 32.87
CA THR A 261 -5.14 14.85 32.57
C THR A 261 -4.91 14.00 33.83
N ILE A 262 -5.26 12.73 33.73
CA ILE A 262 -4.85 11.67 34.64
C ILE A 262 -3.74 10.92 33.93
N GLU A 263 -2.59 10.80 34.59
CA GLU A 263 -1.37 10.28 33.99
C GLU A 263 -0.95 8.97 34.66
N PHE A 264 -0.40 8.08 33.84
CA PHE A 264 0.43 6.99 34.30
C PHE A 264 1.81 7.57 34.65
N PHE A 265 2.52 6.99 35.64
CA PHE A 265 3.90 7.43 35.89
C PHE A 265 4.75 7.10 34.65
N PRO A 266 5.37 8.09 33.99
CA PRO A 266 6.03 7.86 32.71
C PRO A 266 7.18 6.86 32.86
N GLU A 267 7.81 6.76 34.03
CA GLU A 267 8.85 5.79 34.34
C GLU A 267 8.37 4.33 34.28
N GLU A 268 7.08 4.04 34.45
CA GLU A 268 6.58 2.68 34.23
C GLU A 268 6.57 2.29 32.74
N GLY A 269 6.56 3.30 31.85
CA GLY A 269 6.60 3.12 30.41
C GLY A 269 7.81 2.30 29.93
N LYS A 270 7.57 1.38 28.99
CA LYS A 270 8.61 0.47 28.43
C LYS A 270 9.82 1.17 27.83
N TYR A 271 9.62 2.39 27.35
CA TYR A 271 10.59 3.14 26.56
C TYR A 271 10.87 4.51 27.16
N HIS A 272 10.67 4.67 28.47
CA HIS A 272 10.87 5.95 29.13
C HIS A 272 12.33 6.40 29.09
N LEU A 273 13.25 5.60 29.66
CA LEU A 273 14.69 5.86 29.62
C LEU A 273 15.37 5.14 28.45
N ASP A 274 16.57 5.61 28.14
CA ASP A 274 17.47 4.95 27.22
C ASP A 274 17.99 3.65 27.82
N GLY A 275 18.35 2.71 26.96
CA GLY A 275 19.15 1.61 27.43
C GLY A 275 19.44 0.53 26.42
N HIS A 276 20.06 -0.52 26.95
CA HIS A 276 20.40 -1.73 26.21
C HIS A 276 20.13 -2.93 27.10
N ARG A 277 18.99 -3.58 26.85
CA ARG A 277 18.41 -4.67 27.64
C ARG A 277 19.35 -5.85 27.77
N LYS A 278 20.05 -6.22 26.68
CA LYS A 278 21.01 -7.34 26.67
C LYS A 278 22.17 -7.13 27.65
N CYS A 279 22.52 -5.87 27.92
CA CYS A 279 23.55 -5.50 28.90
C CYS A 279 22.98 -5.13 30.27
N ASN A 280 21.65 -5.18 30.44
CA ASN A 280 20.94 -4.70 31.61
C ASN A 280 21.36 -3.26 32.00
N LYS A 281 21.61 -2.41 31.00
CA LYS A 281 22.12 -1.05 31.19
C LYS A 281 21.05 -0.03 30.84
N ARG A 282 20.57 0.65 31.88
CA ARG A 282 19.70 1.82 31.81
C ARG A 282 20.54 3.09 31.87
N MET A 283 20.16 4.10 31.09
CA MET A 283 20.90 5.34 30.94
C MET A 283 19.93 6.51 30.93
N HIS A 284 20.34 7.62 31.56
CA HIS A 284 19.66 8.89 31.37
C HIS A 284 20.09 9.54 30.06
N PRO A 285 19.28 10.42 29.47
CA PRO A 285 19.61 11.11 28.22
C PRO A 285 21.01 11.71 28.20
N GLN A 286 21.44 12.37 29.28
CA GLN A 286 22.76 12.98 29.38
C GLN A 286 23.89 11.95 29.31
N GLU A 287 23.70 10.76 29.91
CA GLU A 287 24.66 9.66 29.82
C GLU A 287 24.73 9.12 28.38
N THR A 288 23.59 8.95 27.72
CA THR A 288 23.52 8.47 26.34
C THR A 288 24.16 9.46 25.35
N ILE A 289 23.90 10.76 25.52
CA ILE A 289 24.53 11.84 24.74
C ILE A 289 26.05 11.81 24.94
N ALA A 290 26.53 11.69 26.19
CA ALA A 290 27.97 11.60 26.49
C ALA A 290 28.63 10.38 25.86
N ASN A 291 27.88 9.30 25.66
CA ASN A 291 28.35 8.06 25.00
C ASN A 291 28.04 8.02 23.49
N ASN A 292 27.66 9.12 22.86
CA ASN A 292 27.31 9.20 21.43
C ASN A 292 26.22 8.19 21.00
N GLY A 293 25.22 7.94 21.85
CA GLY A 293 24.15 6.98 21.56
C GLY A 293 24.55 5.51 21.67
N LEU A 294 25.75 5.21 22.17
CA LEU A 294 26.26 3.85 22.32
C LEU A 294 26.15 3.34 23.75
N CYS A 295 25.93 2.04 23.91
CA CYS A 295 25.95 1.39 25.20
C CYS A 295 27.40 1.35 25.76
N PRO A 296 27.65 1.85 26.98
CA PRO A 296 28.99 1.89 27.56
C PRO A 296 29.54 0.50 27.92
N VAL A 297 28.69 -0.54 27.93
CA VAL A 297 29.07 -1.91 28.27
C VAL A 297 29.59 -2.68 27.05
N CYS A 298 28.92 -2.57 25.90
CA CYS A 298 29.24 -3.37 24.72
C CYS A 298 29.63 -2.56 23.47
N GLY A 299 29.49 -1.23 23.50
CA GLY A 299 29.76 -0.35 22.36
C GLY A 299 28.75 -0.43 21.21
N LEU A 300 27.65 -1.19 21.35
CA LEU A 300 26.56 -1.24 20.37
C LEU A 300 25.58 -0.08 20.58
N PRO A 301 24.81 0.33 19.55
CA PRO A 301 23.78 1.36 19.69
C PRO A 301 22.77 1.03 20.80
N ALA A 302 22.46 2.03 21.64
CA ALA A 302 21.40 1.93 22.63
C ALA A 302 20.04 2.27 22.00
N VAL A 303 18.97 1.73 22.57
CA VAL A 303 17.61 2.18 22.24
C VAL A 303 17.37 3.51 22.92
N LEU A 304 17.10 4.54 22.11
CA LEU A 304 16.81 5.89 22.57
C LEU A 304 15.35 5.97 22.99
N GLY A 305 15.13 6.22 24.28
CA GLY A 305 13.82 6.32 24.89
C GLY A 305 13.13 7.66 24.63
N VAL A 306 11.94 7.80 25.20
CA VAL A 306 11.10 9.00 25.13
C VAL A 306 11.80 10.18 25.80
N SER A 307 12.42 9.97 26.97
CA SER A 307 13.16 11.02 27.67
C SER A 307 14.28 11.63 26.83
N TYR A 308 15.02 10.81 26.07
CA TYR A 308 16.07 11.30 25.16
C TYR A 308 15.50 12.13 24.04
N ARG A 309 14.42 11.66 23.41
CA ARG A 309 13.81 12.38 22.28
C ARG A 309 13.17 13.69 22.71
N VAL A 310 12.58 13.74 23.91
CA VAL A 310 12.13 14.98 24.54
C VAL A 310 13.31 15.91 24.80
N GLU A 311 14.41 15.41 25.37
CA GLU A 311 15.62 16.21 25.63
C GLU A 311 16.23 16.79 24.35
N GLU A 312 16.23 16.02 23.26
CA GLU A 312 16.74 16.42 21.96
C GLU A 312 15.94 17.56 21.32
N LEU A 313 14.61 17.54 21.48
CA LEU A 313 13.71 18.55 20.89
C LEU A 313 13.36 19.70 21.85
N ALA A 314 13.63 19.56 23.15
CA ALA A 314 13.27 20.55 24.16
C ALA A 314 14.01 21.87 23.95
N ASP A 315 13.25 22.97 23.99
CA ASP A 315 13.78 24.33 23.93
C ASP A 315 13.71 25.06 25.28
N ARG A 316 13.21 24.37 26.32
CA ARG A 316 13.16 24.86 27.71
C ARG A 316 13.78 23.88 28.71
N PRO A 317 14.31 24.39 29.83
CA PRO A 317 14.75 23.55 30.95
C PRO A 317 13.60 22.74 31.56
N GLU A 318 13.94 21.59 32.12
CA GLU A 318 13.01 20.74 32.88
C GLU A 318 12.34 21.52 34.04
N GLY A 319 11.06 21.24 34.27
CA GLY A 319 10.26 21.90 35.30
C GLY A 319 9.72 23.29 34.92
N THR A 320 9.97 23.78 33.69
CA THR A 320 9.39 25.04 33.20
C THR A 320 7.95 24.81 32.71
N PRO A 321 6.92 25.40 33.34
CA PRO A 321 5.54 25.26 32.87
C PRO A 321 5.32 25.95 31.52
N SER A 322 4.48 25.36 30.67
CA SER A 322 4.05 26.01 29.43
C SER A 322 3.02 27.11 29.68
N PRO A 323 2.90 28.12 28.80
CA PRO A 323 1.82 29.08 28.85
C PRO A 323 0.44 28.38 28.78
N GLY A 324 -0.42 28.62 29.77
CA GLY A 324 -1.72 27.95 29.83
C GLY A 324 -1.66 26.45 30.17
N ALA A 325 -0.57 26.00 30.81
CA ALA A 325 -0.46 24.63 31.33
C ALA A 325 -1.67 24.25 32.19
N LYS A 326 -2.22 23.07 31.90
CA LYS A 326 -3.33 22.47 32.66
C LYS A 326 -2.78 21.57 33.76
N ASP A 327 -3.63 21.30 34.75
CA ASP A 327 -3.26 20.45 35.87
C ASP A 327 -3.14 18.98 35.41
N PHE A 328 -2.44 18.15 36.17
CA PHE A 328 -2.36 16.72 35.91
C PHE A 328 -2.22 15.93 37.22
N LYS A 329 -2.63 14.66 37.18
CA LYS A 329 -2.57 13.77 38.35
C LYS A 329 -1.96 12.43 37.99
N SER A 330 -0.77 12.14 38.51
CA SER A 330 -0.12 10.84 38.33
C SER A 330 -0.69 9.81 39.31
N LEU A 331 -1.24 8.71 38.81
CA LEU A 331 -1.90 7.68 39.61
C LEU A 331 -1.27 6.30 39.44
N ILE A 332 -1.23 5.54 40.53
CA ILE A 332 -0.96 4.10 40.54
C ILE A 332 -2.32 3.39 40.66
N PRO A 333 -2.63 2.38 39.82
CA PRO A 333 -3.88 1.62 39.94
C PRO A 333 -4.10 1.09 41.35
N LEU A 334 -5.35 1.14 41.85
CA LEU A 334 -5.65 0.78 43.24
C LEU A 334 -5.28 -0.67 43.56
N THR A 335 -5.39 -1.57 42.57
CA THR A 335 -4.95 -2.97 42.74
C THR A 335 -3.44 -3.10 42.92
N GLU A 336 -2.65 -2.21 42.33
CA GLU A 336 -1.19 -2.17 42.47
C GLU A 336 -0.80 -1.54 43.82
N VAL A 337 -1.47 -0.46 44.24
CA VAL A 337 -1.34 0.12 45.59
C VAL A 337 -1.62 -0.94 46.67
N LEU A 338 -2.74 -1.65 46.55
CA LEU A 338 -3.11 -2.71 47.50
C LEU A 338 -2.14 -3.90 47.44
N GLY A 339 -1.64 -4.24 46.26
CA GLY A 339 -0.62 -5.28 46.08
C GLY A 339 0.65 -4.97 46.84
N GLU A 340 1.14 -3.73 46.71
CA GLU A 340 2.32 -3.26 47.43
C GLU A 340 2.07 -3.21 48.95
N VAL A 341 0.96 -2.62 49.39
CA VAL A 341 0.59 -2.56 50.81
C VAL A 341 0.47 -3.96 51.43
N MET A 342 0.00 -4.96 50.67
CA MET A 342 -0.21 -6.32 51.16
C MET A 342 0.96 -7.28 50.88
N GLU A 343 2.00 -6.84 50.18
CA GLU A 343 3.15 -7.65 49.71
C GLU A 343 2.74 -8.90 48.93
N VAL A 344 1.74 -8.76 48.08
CA VAL A 344 1.28 -9.83 47.19
C VAL A 344 1.01 -9.25 45.81
N GLY A 345 1.00 -10.09 44.77
CA GLY A 345 0.70 -9.61 43.43
C GLY A 345 -0.68 -8.92 43.34
N ALA A 346 -0.78 -7.86 42.53
CA ALA A 346 -1.99 -7.06 42.32
C ALA A 346 -3.22 -7.89 41.88
N LYS A 347 -3.00 -9.05 41.24
CA LYS A 347 -4.06 -9.98 40.82
C LYS A 347 -4.38 -11.08 41.85
N SER A 348 -3.80 -11.02 43.05
CA SER A 348 -4.05 -12.03 44.08
C SER A 348 -5.49 -11.99 44.57
N LYS A 349 -6.03 -13.14 45.01
CA LYS A 349 -7.39 -13.21 45.58
C LYS A 349 -7.57 -12.25 46.75
N LYS A 350 -6.53 -12.05 47.57
CA LYS A 350 -6.56 -11.14 48.72
C LYS A 350 -6.73 -9.68 48.27
N VAL A 351 -5.94 -9.24 47.29
CA VAL A 351 -6.04 -7.88 46.73
C VAL A 351 -7.38 -7.67 46.06
N MET A 352 -7.82 -8.59 45.20
CA MET A 352 -9.10 -8.44 44.49
C MET A 352 -10.30 -8.38 45.46
N SER A 353 -10.31 -9.19 46.52
CA SER A 353 -11.34 -9.11 47.56
C SER A 353 -11.35 -7.76 48.28
N SER A 354 -10.18 -7.22 48.61
CA SER A 354 -10.05 -5.90 49.23
C SER A 354 -10.46 -4.77 48.29
N TYR A 355 -10.04 -4.87 47.03
CA TYR A 355 -10.37 -3.92 45.97
C TYR A 355 -11.88 -3.81 45.79
N PHE A 356 -12.59 -4.93 45.59
CA PHE A 356 -14.04 -4.91 45.45
C PHE A 356 -14.79 -4.54 46.73
N ALA A 357 -14.22 -4.78 47.91
CA ALA A 357 -14.78 -4.27 49.17
C ALA A 357 -14.71 -2.73 49.21
N MET A 358 -13.55 -2.15 48.93
CA MET A 358 -13.39 -0.70 48.83
C MET A 358 -14.32 -0.10 47.79
N LEU A 359 -14.43 -0.71 46.60
CA LEU A 359 -15.33 -0.20 45.57
C LEU A 359 -16.79 -0.17 46.05
N ARG A 360 -17.27 -1.25 46.67
CA ARG A 360 -18.64 -1.36 47.17
C ARG A 360 -18.97 -0.34 48.25
N ASP A 361 -18.00 -0.07 49.13
CA ASP A 361 -18.25 0.68 50.36
C ASP A 361 -17.84 2.16 50.22
N LEU A 362 -16.89 2.50 49.34
CA LEU A 362 -16.32 3.84 49.15
C LEU A 362 -16.60 4.48 47.77
N GLY A 363 -16.95 3.70 46.75
CA GLY A 363 -17.25 4.22 45.40
C GLY A 363 -16.25 3.81 44.30
N PRO A 364 -16.33 4.42 43.10
CA PRO A 364 -15.46 4.10 41.97
C PRO A 364 -13.97 4.32 42.24
N GLU A 365 -13.10 3.62 41.50
CA GLU A 365 -11.65 3.64 41.72
C GLU A 365 -11.04 5.04 41.67
N LEU A 366 -11.33 5.83 40.62
CA LEU A 366 -10.76 7.17 40.47
C LEU A 366 -11.22 8.11 41.59
N GLU A 367 -12.44 7.96 42.09
CA GLU A 367 -12.95 8.76 43.20
C GLU A 367 -12.15 8.46 44.48
N ILE A 368 -11.89 7.18 44.76
CA ILE A 368 -11.05 6.74 45.88
C ILE A 368 -9.62 7.29 45.73
N LEU A 369 -9.03 7.14 44.54
CA LEU A 369 -7.63 7.52 44.30
C LEU A 369 -7.40 9.03 44.30
N MET A 370 -8.36 9.84 43.84
CA MET A 370 -8.16 11.28 43.62
C MET A 370 -8.84 12.18 44.66
N ASN A 371 -10.08 11.89 45.03
CA ASN A 371 -10.97 12.89 45.64
C ASN A 371 -11.37 12.53 47.08
N LEU A 372 -11.53 11.23 47.39
CA LEU A 372 -11.98 10.79 48.70
C LEU A 372 -11.01 11.20 49.80
N SER A 373 -11.54 11.57 50.97
CA SER A 373 -10.72 12.04 52.09
C SER A 373 -9.85 10.92 52.64
N LEU A 374 -8.61 11.25 53.03
CA LEU A 374 -7.70 10.27 53.64
C LEU A 374 -8.23 9.72 54.97
N SER A 375 -9.08 10.48 55.67
CA SER A 375 -9.76 10.01 56.89
C SER A 375 -10.75 8.88 56.59
N ASP A 376 -11.53 8.99 55.51
CA ASP A 376 -12.52 7.96 55.15
C ASP A 376 -11.82 6.69 54.65
N ILE A 377 -10.77 6.85 53.84
CA ILE A 377 -9.93 5.73 53.39
C ILE A 377 -9.29 5.03 54.59
N ARG A 378 -8.74 5.79 55.55
CA ARG A 378 -8.13 5.25 56.77
C ARG A 378 -9.15 4.48 57.62
N ALA A 379 -10.34 5.03 57.80
CA ALA A 379 -11.40 4.40 58.59
C ALA A 379 -11.84 3.05 58.01
N HIS A 380 -11.84 2.90 56.69
CA HIS A 380 -12.26 1.68 56.01
C HIS A 380 -11.10 0.67 55.78
N SER A 381 -9.97 1.15 55.26
CA SER A 381 -8.89 0.30 54.72
C SER A 381 -7.60 0.33 55.54
N GLY A 382 -7.56 1.08 56.64
CA GLY A 382 -6.42 1.18 57.56
C GLY A 382 -5.35 2.21 57.17
N ASP A 383 -4.44 2.48 58.11
CA ASP A 383 -3.44 3.54 57.99
C ASP A 383 -2.49 3.38 56.81
N LEU A 384 -2.04 2.15 56.53
CA LEU A 384 -1.10 1.90 55.44
C LEU A 384 -1.68 2.22 54.07
N VAL A 385 -2.96 1.91 53.81
CA VAL A 385 -3.60 2.20 52.53
C VAL A 385 -3.81 3.71 52.36
N ALA A 386 -4.23 4.39 53.43
CA ALA A 386 -4.36 5.84 53.41
C ALA A 386 -3.01 6.56 53.20
N GLU A 387 -1.95 6.10 53.86
CA GLU A 387 -0.60 6.63 53.66
C GLU A 387 -0.08 6.35 52.25
N ALA A 388 -0.35 5.17 51.69
CA ALA A 388 0.06 4.84 50.33
C ALA A 388 -0.58 5.78 49.30
N ILE A 389 -1.88 6.04 49.45
CA ILE A 389 -2.62 6.98 48.59
C ILE A 389 -2.14 8.43 48.80
N ASP A 390 -1.84 8.84 50.04
CA ASP A 390 -1.27 10.17 50.31
C ASP A 390 0.10 10.37 49.64
N ARG A 391 0.98 9.36 49.75
CA ARG A 391 2.29 9.37 49.08
C ARG A 391 2.16 9.47 47.57
N MET A 392 1.28 8.66 46.98
CA MET A 392 0.98 8.73 45.55
C MET A 392 0.47 10.12 45.14
N ARG A 393 -0.57 10.64 45.83
CA ARG A 393 -1.15 11.97 45.56
C ARG A 393 -0.16 13.13 45.67
N SER A 394 0.87 12.96 46.50
CA SER A 394 1.92 13.98 46.72
C SER A 394 3.19 13.73 45.92
N GLY A 395 3.21 12.74 45.03
CA GLY A 395 4.39 12.38 44.23
C GLY A 395 5.55 11.79 45.03
N ARG A 396 5.34 11.39 46.28
CA ARG A 396 6.36 10.76 47.15
C ARG A 396 6.50 9.27 46.85
N VAL A 397 6.87 8.95 45.61
CA VAL A 397 7.08 7.59 45.11
C VAL A 397 8.53 7.40 44.65
N LYS A 398 8.96 6.16 44.46
CA LYS A 398 10.30 5.80 44.02
C LYS A 398 10.24 5.02 42.71
N PRO A 399 10.49 5.67 41.56
CA PRO A 399 10.44 5.01 40.27
C PRO A 399 11.67 4.16 39.99
N VAL A 400 11.46 3.00 39.39
CA VAL A 400 12.45 2.19 38.70
C VAL A 400 12.07 2.20 37.21
N ALA A 401 12.64 3.13 36.46
CA ALA A 401 12.20 3.40 35.08
C ALA A 401 12.32 2.22 34.10
N GLY A 402 11.36 2.08 33.19
CA GLY A 402 11.44 1.18 32.06
C GLY A 402 12.42 1.64 31.00
N TYR A 403 12.92 0.70 30.22
CA TYR A 403 13.85 0.93 29.11
C TYR A 403 13.85 -0.26 28.16
N ASP A 404 14.11 -0.02 26.87
CA ASP A 404 14.32 -1.05 25.85
C ASP A 404 13.28 -2.22 25.89
N GLY A 405 12.00 -1.85 25.95
CA GLY A 405 10.87 -2.78 25.92
C GLY A 405 10.47 -3.38 27.27
N GLU A 406 11.22 -3.10 28.33
CA GLU A 406 10.91 -3.53 29.71
C GLU A 406 10.13 -2.45 30.46
N TYR A 407 8.98 -2.83 31.03
CA TYR A 407 8.21 -1.94 31.90
C TYR A 407 8.99 -1.58 33.16
N GLY A 408 8.84 -0.33 33.59
CA GLY A 408 9.30 0.11 34.90
C GLY A 408 8.37 -0.34 36.02
N VAL A 409 8.75 0.00 37.25
CA VAL A 409 7.97 -0.27 38.46
C VAL A 409 8.05 0.93 39.38
N ILE A 410 6.91 1.37 39.92
CA ILE A 410 6.86 2.37 40.98
C ILE A 410 6.75 1.68 42.33
N HIS A 411 7.58 2.12 43.27
CA HIS A 411 7.50 1.72 44.67
C HIS A 411 7.01 2.89 45.53
N ILE A 412 5.97 2.67 46.33
CA ILE A 412 5.42 3.63 47.30
C ILE A 412 6.21 3.60 48.62
N PHE A 413 6.74 2.44 49.03
CA PHE A 413 7.45 2.26 50.30
C PHE A 413 8.88 1.72 50.14
N ASP A 414 9.77 2.10 51.07
CA ASP A 414 11.04 1.39 51.29
C ASP A 414 10.81 0.06 52.02
N LYS A 415 11.71 -0.91 51.78
CA LYS A 415 11.69 -2.25 52.41
C LYS A 415 11.56 -2.24 53.94
N ASN A 416 11.97 -1.15 54.62
CA ASN A 416 11.96 -1.03 56.08
C ASN A 416 11.02 0.09 56.63
N GLU A 417 10.33 0.86 55.79
CA GLU A 417 9.44 1.95 56.25
C GLU A 417 8.04 1.44 56.62
N ARG A 418 7.54 0.44 55.89
CA ARG A 418 6.22 -0.17 56.12
C ARG A 418 6.08 -0.74 57.53
N GLU A 419 7.10 -1.42 58.03
CA GLU A 419 7.12 -1.97 59.39
C GLU A 419 7.07 -0.88 60.46
N LYS A 420 7.69 0.29 60.23
CA LYS A 420 7.67 1.41 61.18
C LYS A 420 6.28 2.03 61.31
N ILE A 421 5.53 2.13 60.21
CA ILE A 421 4.15 2.67 60.22
C ILE A 421 3.20 1.69 60.93
N LEU A 422 3.36 0.39 60.70
CA LEU A 422 2.62 -0.65 61.44
C LEU A 422 2.95 -0.65 62.95
N GLN A 423 4.21 -0.39 63.33
CA GLN A 423 4.66 -0.27 64.72
C GLN A 423 4.19 1.03 65.41
N GLN A 424 4.00 2.12 64.66
CA GLN A 424 3.46 3.37 65.21
C GLN A 424 1.94 3.32 65.46
N GLY A 425 1.17 2.60 64.63
CA GLY A 425 -0.26 2.35 64.86
C GLY A 425 -0.56 1.44 66.07
N THR A 426 0.45 0.72 66.56
CA THR A 426 0.35 -0.21 67.70
C THR A 426 0.80 0.40 69.04
N LEU A 427 1.15 1.70 69.08
CA LEU A 427 1.59 2.38 70.30
C LEU A 427 0.48 2.62 71.36
N PHE A 428 -0.75 2.18 71.09
CA PHE A 428 -1.84 2.06 72.08
C PHE A 428 -2.35 0.61 72.21
N SER A 429 -1.47 -0.35 72.49
CA SER A 429 -1.84 -1.51 73.31
C SER A 429 -0.60 -2.14 73.96
N LEU A 430 -0.44 -1.93 75.26
CA LEU A 430 0.56 -2.61 76.10
C LEU A 430 0.15 -4.06 76.35
N ALA A 431 1.07 -5.01 76.16
CA ALA A 431 1.50 -5.96 77.21
C ALA A 431 2.64 -6.87 76.73
N ASP A 432 3.65 -7.00 77.59
CA ASP A 432 4.88 -7.78 77.48
C ASP A 432 4.74 -9.26 77.08
N THR A 433 5.75 -9.81 76.39
CA THR A 433 6.61 -10.90 76.93
C THR A 433 7.85 -11.15 76.06
N LYS A 434 9.02 -11.17 76.73
CA LYS A 434 10.37 -11.48 76.23
C LYS A 434 10.46 -12.95 75.77
N THR A 435 11.30 -13.38 74.82
CA THR A 435 12.76 -13.68 74.96
C THR A 435 13.35 -14.26 73.65
N PRO A 436 14.70 -14.37 73.49
CA PRO A 436 15.43 -14.13 72.24
C PRO A 436 16.04 -15.39 71.58
N ASN A 437 16.56 -15.26 70.35
CA ASN A 437 17.71 -16.03 69.87
C ASN A 437 18.50 -15.27 68.77
N GLY A 438 19.82 -15.27 68.92
CA GLY A 438 20.80 -14.50 68.14
C GLY A 438 21.34 -15.19 66.87
N PRO A 439 22.39 -14.60 66.24
CA PRO A 439 22.71 -14.65 64.79
C PRO A 439 23.81 -15.67 64.41
N PRO A 440 24.16 -15.79 63.11
CA PRO A 440 25.47 -15.25 62.64
C PRO A 440 25.41 -14.64 61.21
N GLU A 441 25.95 -13.44 60.97
CA GLU A 441 27.31 -13.07 60.49
C GLU A 441 27.66 -13.40 59.04
N GLY A 442 28.12 -12.38 58.28
CA GLY A 442 28.58 -12.55 56.89
C GLY A 442 29.04 -11.31 56.12
N VAL A 443 29.85 -10.43 56.74
CA VAL A 443 30.94 -9.59 56.16
C VAL A 443 30.65 -8.64 54.97
N SER A 444 30.63 -7.35 55.31
CA SER A 444 30.86 -6.18 54.45
C SER A 444 32.36 -5.99 54.14
N LYS A 445 32.69 -5.60 52.91
CA LYS A 445 33.90 -4.83 52.58
C LYS A 445 33.55 -3.73 51.57
N THR A 446 33.43 -2.52 52.09
CA THR A 446 33.55 -1.25 51.37
C THR A 446 35.01 -0.95 51.04
N LEU A 447 35.24 -0.10 50.02
CA LEU A 447 36.33 0.89 49.84
C LEU A 447 36.20 1.53 48.42
N PRO A 448 36.68 2.76 48.15
CA PRO A 448 36.04 4.04 48.46
C PRO A 448 35.80 4.94 47.23
N LEU A 449 34.94 5.95 47.41
CA LEU A 449 34.71 7.07 46.48
C LEU A 449 35.96 7.93 46.31
N ALA A 450 36.28 8.31 45.07
CA ALA A 450 37.25 9.35 44.74
C ALA A 450 36.50 10.57 44.20
N GLU A 451 36.80 11.74 44.77
CA GLU A 451 36.28 13.05 44.37
C GLU A 451 36.89 13.54 43.05
N PRO A 452 36.17 14.37 42.28
CA PRO A 452 36.62 14.87 40.99
C PRO A 452 37.53 16.10 41.16
N THR A 453 38.64 16.12 40.44
CA THR A 453 39.46 17.32 40.26
C THR A 453 39.07 18.02 38.96
N ASP A 454 38.78 19.31 39.08
CA ASP A 454 38.70 20.29 37.99
C ASP A 454 39.92 20.20 37.07
N ASP A 455 39.68 20.24 35.76
CA ASP A 455 40.38 21.14 34.84
C ASP A 455 39.69 21.16 33.46
N LEU A 456 39.21 22.35 33.12
CA LEU A 456 38.59 22.73 31.85
C LEU A 456 39.68 23.00 30.80
N GLU A 457 39.70 22.26 29.69
CA GLU A 457 40.23 22.78 28.43
C GLU A 457 39.26 22.52 27.26
N THR A 458 38.77 23.64 26.74
CA THR A 458 37.96 23.84 25.55
C THR A 458 38.60 23.28 24.28
N ILE A 459 37.89 22.39 23.57
CA ILE A 459 38.13 22.11 22.15
C ILE A 459 36.85 22.35 21.37
N SER A 460 36.81 23.44 20.61
CA SER A 460 35.74 23.75 19.66
C SER A 460 35.83 22.81 18.44
N GLY A 461 34.88 21.89 18.31
CA GLY A 461 34.72 21.05 17.12
C GLY A 461 33.48 21.46 16.33
N LYS A 462 33.69 22.07 15.16
CA LYS A 462 32.63 22.49 14.22
C LYS A 462 31.81 21.28 13.75
N SER A 463 30.51 21.30 14.00
CA SER A 463 29.53 20.41 13.36
C SER A 463 29.47 20.70 11.86
N THR A 464 29.95 19.76 11.05
CA THR A 464 29.76 19.77 9.60
C THR A 464 28.36 19.29 9.28
N ARG A 465 27.48 20.23 8.93
CA ARG A 465 26.20 19.98 8.24
C ARG A 465 26.45 19.09 7.02
N ILE A 466 25.92 17.87 7.05
CA ILE A 466 25.74 17.05 5.86
C ILE A 466 24.63 17.74 5.04
N LYS A 467 24.99 18.21 3.85
CA LYS A 467 24.06 18.87 2.93
C LYS A 467 23.08 17.86 2.35
N ASP A 468 21.85 18.33 2.19
CA ASP A 468 20.72 17.71 1.51
C ASP A 468 21.07 16.78 0.35
N GLY A 469 20.44 15.61 0.36
CA GLY A 469 20.33 14.71 -0.78
C GLY A 469 19.43 15.31 -1.86
N SER A 470 19.94 16.28 -2.61
CA SER A 470 19.37 16.63 -3.91
C SER A 470 19.51 15.43 -4.84
N LYS A 471 18.41 14.96 -5.45
CA LYS A 471 18.42 14.01 -6.58
C LYS A 471 19.44 14.48 -7.63
N GLU A 472 20.61 13.86 -7.67
CA GLU A 472 21.64 14.13 -8.68
C GLU A 472 21.06 13.77 -10.06
N THR A 473 20.73 14.79 -10.84
CA THR A 473 20.40 14.63 -12.26
C THR A 473 21.70 14.42 -13.02
N TYR A 474 22.12 13.15 -13.14
CA TYR A 474 23.23 12.79 -14.01
C TYR A 474 22.91 13.20 -15.46
N GLY A 475 23.77 14.03 -16.06
CA GLY A 475 23.75 14.32 -17.49
C GLY A 475 24.03 13.06 -18.33
N LEU A 476 23.89 13.17 -19.66
CA LEU A 476 24.23 12.07 -20.57
C LEU A 476 25.71 11.69 -20.45
N ASN A 477 26.02 10.39 -20.47
CA ASN A 477 27.41 9.94 -20.58
C ASN A 477 27.92 10.02 -22.03
N GLU A 478 29.21 9.75 -22.25
CA GLU A 478 29.83 9.82 -23.59
C GLU A 478 29.15 8.93 -24.63
N ASP A 479 28.77 7.69 -24.29
CA ASP A 479 28.12 6.77 -25.22
C ASP A 479 26.71 7.25 -25.61
N GLN A 480 25.96 7.75 -24.63
CA GLN A 480 24.64 8.34 -24.84
C GLN A 480 24.74 9.64 -25.65
N GLN A 481 25.74 10.47 -25.38
CA GLN A 481 25.97 11.71 -26.12
C GLN A 481 26.32 11.43 -27.58
N LYS A 482 27.21 10.46 -27.85
CA LYS A 482 27.50 9.99 -29.23
C LYS A 482 26.23 9.50 -29.94
N ALA A 483 25.38 8.75 -29.25
CA ALA A 483 24.11 8.29 -29.81
C ALA A 483 23.12 9.43 -30.08
N VAL A 484 23.10 10.47 -29.25
CA VAL A 484 22.27 11.68 -29.46
C VAL A 484 22.79 12.52 -30.62
N GLU A 485 24.10 12.64 -30.79
CA GLU A 485 24.76 13.49 -31.80
C GLU A 485 24.89 12.79 -33.18
N HIS A 486 24.78 11.47 -33.26
CA HIS A 486 24.94 10.70 -34.49
C HIS A 486 23.99 11.15 -35.61
N ARG A 487 24.50 11.35 -36.83
CA ARG A 487 23.75 11.72 -38.04
C ARG A 487 24.29 11.00 -39.28
N GLY A 488 23.49 10.97 -40.35
CA GLY A 488 23.94 10.56 -41.69
C GLY A 488 23.89 9.06 -42.01
N SER A 489 23.52 8.22 -41.05
CA SER A 489 23.20 6.81 -41.29
C SER A 489 22.12 6.33 -40.31
N PRO A 490 21.37 5.27 -40.64
CA PRO A 490 20.52 4.59 -39.67
C PRO A 490 21.33 4.20 -38.43
N LEU A 491 20.71 4.32 -37.26
CA LEU A 491 21.34 4.05 -35.97
C LEU A 491 20.60 2.91 -35.28
N ILE A 492 21.35 1.88 -34.86
CA ILE A 492 20.86 0.84 -33.97
C ILE A 492 21.62 0.92 -32.66
N ILE A 493 20.89 1.05 -31.56
CA ILE A 493 21.46 1.18 -30.21
C ILE A 493 21.14 -0.08 -29.43
N GLN A 494 22.16 -0.87 -29.13
CA GLN A 494 22.08 -1.96 -28.17
C GLN A 494 22.27 -1.40 -26.76
N ALA A 495 21.25 -1.51 -25.92
CA ALA A 495 21.23 -0.86 -24.63
C ALA A 495 20.63 -1.77 -23.57
N GLY A 496 21.48 -2.23 -22.64
CA GLY A 496 21.07 -3.12 -21.55
C GLY A 496 20.01 -2.50 -20.60
N PRO A 497 19.49 -3.26 -19.63
CA PRO A 497 18.58 -2.73 -18.62
C PRO A 497 19.26 -1.59 -17.85
N GLY A 498 18.49 -0.55 -17.50
CA GLY A 498 18.99 0.55 -16.69
C GLY A 498 20.07 1.43 -17.33
N THR A 499 20.28 1.37 -18.64
CA THR A 499 21.31 2.16 -19.37
C THR A 499 20.82 3.54 -19.86
N GLY A 500 19.58 3.91 -19.55
CA GLY A 500 18.99 5.18 -19.99
C GLY A 500 18.48 5.20 -21.43
N LYS A 501 17.91 4.08 -21.92
CA LYS A 501 17.32 3.95 -23.28
C LYS A 501 16.38 5.09 -23.64
N THR A 502 15.29 5.22 -22.87
CA THR A 502 14.25 6.23 -23.11
C THR A 502 14.81 7.64 -23.00
N GLN A 503 15.69 7.91 -22.03
CA GLN A 503 16.36 9.21 -21.90
C GLN A 503 17.21 9.54 -23.14
N THR A 504 17.97 8.59 -23.65
CA THR A 504 18.81 8.76 -24.85
C THR A 504 17.95 9.06 -26.07
N LEU A 505 16.86 8.29 -26.26
CA LEU A 505 15.96 8.48 -27.40
C LEU A 505 15.23 9.84 -27.32
N THR A 506 14.72 10.21 -26.15
CA THR A 506 14.09 11.52 -25.91
C THR A 506 15.06 12.67 -26.20
N GLN A 507 16.28 12.62 -25.67
CA GLN A 507 17.28 13.67 -25.89
C GLN A 507 17.72 13.76 -27.36
N ARG A 508 17.76 12.65 -28.08
CA ARG A 508 18.00 12.63 -29.53
C ARG A 508 16.90 13.40 -30.28
N LEU A 509 15.63 13.11 -30.01
CA LEU A 509 14.51 13.82 -30.65
C LEU A 509 14.53 15.31 -30.33
N VAL A 510 14.82 15.68 -29.08
CA VAL A 510 15.01 17.08 -28.69
C VAL A 510 16.15 17.74 -29.45
N SER A 511 17.29 17.06 -29.61
CA SER A 511 18.45 17.58 -30.34
C SER A 511 18.11 17.85 -31.81
N LEU A 512 17.40 16.95 -32.49
CA LEU A 512 16.96 17.14 -33.87
C LEU A 512 16.07 18.39 -34.04
N ILE A 513 15.15 18.62 -33.10
CA ILE A 513 14.27 19.80 -33.11
C ILE A 513 15.07 21.07 -32.83
N LYS A 514 15.87 21.08 -31.76
CA LYS A 514 16.63 22.28 -31.33
C LYS A 514 17.67 22.72 -32.37
N ASN A 515 18.25 21.78 -33.11
CA ASN A 515 19.20 22.07 -34.18
C ASN A 515 18.53 22.48 -35.51
N ASN A 516 17.19 22.56 -35.57
CA ASN A 516 16.41 22.77 -36.80
C ASN A 516 16.67 21.71 -37.88
N GLU A 517 17.01 20.48 -37.47
CA GLU A 517 17.21 19.33 -38.36
C GLU A 517 15.89 18.60 -38.63
N ALA A 518 14.89 18.76 -37.76
CA ALA A 518 13.55 18.19 -37.91
C ALA A 518 12.45 19.13 -37.40
N LYS A 519 11.30 19.11 -38.08
CA LYS A 519 10.06 19.67 -37.54
C LYS A 519 9.37 18.64 -36.65
N ALA A 520 8.72 19.08 -35.58
CA ALA A 520 8.03 18.19 -34.64
C ALA A 520 6.97 17.30 -35.31
N GLU A 521 6.19 17.86 -36.25
CA GLU A 521 5.17 17.15 -37.04
C GLU A 521 5.73 16.02 -37.92
N ASN A 522 7.03 16.04 -38.21
CA ASN A 522 7.68 15.02 -39.05
C ASN A 522 8.23 13.84 -38.25
N ILE A 523 8.04 13.82 -36.92
CA ILE A 523 8.60 12.82 -36.01
C ILE A 523 7.56 11.76 -35.68
N LEU A 524 7.94 10.50 -35.95
CA LEU A 524 7.25 9.30 -35.50
C LEU A 524 8.11 8.57 -34.46
N ALA A 525 7.65 8.54 -33.21
CA ALA A 525 8.26 7.77 -32.14
C ALA A 525 7.32 6.62 -31.74
N ILE A 526 7.79 5.38 -31.93
CA ILE A 526 7.04 4.17 -31.61
C ILE A 526 7.58 3.53 -30.33
N THR A 527 6.70 3.25 -29.37
CA THR A 527 7.01 2.50 -28.14
C THR A 527 6.23 1.19 -28.07
N PHE A 528 6.60 0.29 -27.16
CA PHE A 528 5.91 -0.99 -26.98
C PHE A 528 4.63 -0.90 -26.13
N THR A 529 4.57 0.04 -25.18
CA THR A 529 3.42 0.21 -24.26
C THR A 529 2.92 1.65 -24.23
N ASN A 530 1.62 1.82 -23.93
CA ASN A 530 1.01 3.14 -23.81
C ASN A 530 1.66 3.95 -22.67
N LYS A 531 1.97 3.32 -21.53
CA LYS A 531 2.78 3.93 -20.46
C LYS A 531 4.12 4.49 -20.95
N ALA A 532 4.86 3.74 -21.76
CA ALA A 532 6.15 4.22 -22.29
C ALA A 532 5.96 5.41 -23.25
N ALA A 533 4.88 5.41 -24.06
CA ALA A 533 4.54 6.56 -24.91
C ALA A 533 4.16 7.80 -24.07
N ALA A 534 3.35 7.61 -23.02
CA ALA A 534 2.95 8.67 -22.11
C ALA A 534 4.14 9.25 -21.33
N GLU A 535 5.03 8.40 -20.81
CA GLU A 535 6.25 8.81 -20.14
C GLU A 535 7.19 9.60 -21.07
N MET A 536 7.38 9.11 -22.32
CA MET A 536 8.17 9.82 -23.32
C MET A 536 7.57 11.20 -23.63
N ARG A 537 6.24 11.28 -23.79
CA ARG A 537 5.52 12.54 -24.00
C ARG A 537 5.69 13.49 -22.82
N HIS A 538 5.54 13.00 -21.59
CA HIS A 538 5.74 13.81 -20.38
C HIS A 538 7.17 14.37 -20.29
N ARG A 539 8.18 13.54 -20.55
CA ARG A 539 9.59 13.98 -20.60
C ARG A 539 9.84 15.02 -21.70
N LEU A 540 9.22 14.85 -22.87
CA LEU A 540 9.32 15.82 -23.97
C LEU A 540 8.62 17.14 -23.62
N ASN A 541 7.42 17.09 -23.02
CA ASN A 541 6.69 18.28 -22.55
C ASN A 541 7.57 19.12 -21.59
N ALA A 542 8.28 18.47 -20.67
CA ALA A 542 9.16 19.16 -19.74
C ALA A 542 10.36 19.86 -20.41
N ILE A 543 10.78 19.44 -21.61
CA ILE A 543 12.00 19.95 -22.27
C ILE A 543 11.69 20.92 -23.43
N VAL A 544 10.69 20.62 -24.27
CA VAL A 544 10.33 21.41 -25.45
C VAL A 544 8.96 22.11 -25.34
N GLY A 545 8.22 21.87 -24.25
CA GLY A 545 6.89 22.41 -24.03
C GLY A 545 5.78 21.60 -24.72
N GLU A 546 4.58 21.67 -24.14
CA GLU A 546 3.40 20.88 -24.54
C GLU A 546 2.98 21.12 -26.00
N LYS A 547 3.07 22.37 -26.47
CA LYS A 547 2.70 22.73 -27.85
C LYS A 547 3.58 22.03 -28.89
N ILE A 548 4.89 21.93 -28.66
CA ILE A 548 5.81 21.30 -29.61
C ILE A 548 5.70 19.78 -29.51
N ALA A 549 5.68 19.25 -28.29
CA ALA A 549 5.57 17.82 -28.06
C ALA A 549 4.23 17.24 -28.56
N GLY A 550 3.14 18.00 -28.48
CA GLY A 550 1.82 17.62 -29.01
C GLY A 550 1.76 17.50 -30.54
N GLN A 551 2.71 18.10 -31.27
CA GLN A 551 2.82 17.95 -32.74
C GLN A 551 3.50 16.63 -33.14
N MET A 552 4.22 15.98 -32.22
CA MET A 552 4.93 14.74 -32.49
C MET A 552 3.98 13.54 -32.39
N THR A 553 4.14 12.56 -33.30
CA THR A 553 3.39 11.30 -33.21
C THR A 553 4.14 10.32 -32.31
N ILE A 554 3.74 10.23 -31.04
CA ILE A 554 4.35 9.33 -30.04
C ILE A 554 3.32 8.26 -29.63
N ASN A 555 3.39 7.09 -30.25
CA ASN A 555 2.35 6.06 -30.18
C ASN A 555 2.95 4.65 -30.00
N THR A 556 2.10 3.67 -29.69
CA THR A 556 2.44 2.26 -29.93
C THR A 556 2.18 1.88 -31.39
N PHE A 557 2.69 0.72 -31.85
CA PHE A 557 2.35 0.21 -33.19
C PHE A 557 0.83 0.11 -33.43
N HIS A 558 0.08 -0.35 -32.41
CA HIS A 558 -1.37 -0.50 -32.49
C HIS A 558 -2.08 0.85 -32.54
N ALA A 559 -1.69 1.81 -31.69
CA ALA A 559 -2.28 3.16 -31.70
C ALA A 559 -1.97 3.91 -33.02
N PHE A 560 -0.74 3.77 -33.53
CA PHE A 560 -0.38 4.34 -34.83
C PHE A 560 -1.14 3.67 -35.98
N GLY A 561 -1.23 2.35 -35.98
CA GLY A 561 -1.98 1.62 -36.99
C GLY A 561 -3.48 1.92 -36.95
N LEU A 562 -4.08 2.05 -35.77
CA LEU A 562 -5.46 2.51 -35.62
C LEU A 562 -5.67 3.88 -36.28
N SER A 563 -4.74 4.83 -36.09
CA SER A 563 -4.82 6.14 -36.74
C SER A 563 -4.79 6.06 -38.27
N ILE A 564 -4.02 5.13 -38.84
CA ILE A 564 -3.98 4.88 -40.30
C ILE A 564 -5.31 4.28 -40.77
N LEU A 565 -5.86 3.32 -40.04
CA LEU A 565 -7.11 2.65 -40.38
C LEU A 565 -8.31 3.60 -40.30
N ARG A 566 -8.38 4.42 -39.25
CA ARG A 566 -9.42 5.45 -39.09
C ARG A 566 -9.40 6.49 -40.22
N ALA A 567 -8.23 6.80 -40.76
CA ALA A 567 -8.10 7.68 -41.92
C ALA A 567 -8.49 7.01 -43.26
N THR A 568 -8.58 5.67 -43.32
CA THR A 568 -8.75 4.92 -44.58
C THR A 568 -9.71 3.72 -44.48
N PRO A 569 -10.89 3.83 -43.82
CA PRO A 569 -11.72 2.67 -43.45
C PRO A 569 -12.26 1.89 -44.67
N HIS A 570 -12.55 2.59 -45.77
CA HIS A 570 -13.11 1.99 -46.97
C HIS A 570 -12.15 1.03 -47.68
N PHE A 571 -10.84 1.13 -47.44
CA PHE A 571 -9.82 0.33 -48.11
C PHE A 571 -9.98 -1.19 -47.84
N PHE A 572 -10.52 -1.55 -46.67
CA PHE A 572 -10.73 -2.93 -46.23
C PHE A 572 -12.21 -3.24 -45.98
N GLY A 573 -13.09 -2.48 -46.65
CA GLY A 573 -14.54 -2.70 -46.59
C GLY A 573 -15.14 -2.46 -45.20
N ARG A 574 -14.60 -1.50 -44.43
CA ARG A 574 -15.15 -1.05 -43.15
C ARG A 574 -15.67 0.37 -43.26
N THR A 575 -16.47 0.77 -42.27
CA THR A 575 -16.87 2.17 -42.09
C THR A 575 -15.98 2.84 -41.05
N SER A 576 -15.99 4.18 -40.96
CA SER A 576 -15.17 4.93 -40.01
C SER A 576 -15.43 4.57 -38.55
N GLY A 577 -16.59 3.99 -38.23
CA GLY A 577 -17.01 3.59 -36.88
C GLY A 577 -16.65 2.16 -36.48
N PHE A 578 -15.68 1.51 -37.12
CA PHE A 578 -15.36 0.10 -36.82
C PHE A 578 -14.92 -0.14 -35.36
N ASP A 579 -15.21 -1.33 -34.84
CA ASP A 579 -14.84 -1.77 -33.49
C ASP A 579 -13.45 -2.42 -33.47
N VAL A 580 -12.73 -2.30 -32.34
CA VAL A 580 -11.53 -3.08 -32.06
C VAL A 580 -11.88 -4.17 -31.05
N LEU A 581 -11.80 -5.43 -31.46
CA LEU A 581 -12.21 -6.58 -30.65
C LEU A 581 -11.01 -7.36 -30.10
N ASP A 582 -11.08 -7.73 -28.82
CA ASP A 582 -10.26 -8.80 -28.25
C ASP A 582 -11.00 -10.12 -28.44
N THR A 583 -10.86 -10.73 -29.62
CA THR A 583 -11.63 -11.93 -29.99
C THR A 583 -11.35 -13.14 -29.09
N ALA A 584 -10.20 -13.17 -28.39
CA ALA A 584 -9.87 -14.24 -27.44
C ALA A 584 -10.59 -14.08 -26.09
N ALA A 585 -11.00 -12.85 -25.76
CA ALA A 585 -11.72 -12.51 -24.54
C ALA A 585 -13.19 -12.13 -24.82
N ASP A 586 -13.69 -12.38 -26.04
CA ASP A 586 -15.05 -11.98 -26.46
C ASP A 586 -15.95 -13.19 -26.74
N ASP A 587 -16.66 -13.63 -25.70
CA ASP A 587 -17.69 -14.67 -25.79
C ASP A 587 -18.79 -14.34 -26.80
N ALA A 588 -19.11 -13.05 -27.03
CA ALA A 588 -20.13 -12.65 -27.98
C ALA A 588 -19.67 -12.88 -29.42
N PHE A 589 -18.38 -12.65 -29.70
CA PHE A 589 -17.77 -12.98 -30.99
C PHE A 589 -17.79 -14.50 -31.26
N GLU A 590 -17.38 -15.33 -30.30
CA GLU A 590 -17.45 -16.80 -30.48
C GLU A 590 -18.89 -17.27 -30.74
N LYS A 591 -19.86 -16.72 -29.99
CA LYS A 591 -21.29 -17.02 -30.17
C LYS A 591 -21.81 -16.56 -31.55
N PHE A 592 -21.40 -15.40 -32.02
CA PHE A 592 -21.77 -14.88 -33.34
C PHE A 592 -21.27 -15.81 -34.45
N VAL A 593 -19.98 -16.13 -34.45
CA VAL A 593 -19.37 -17.03 -35.44
C VAL A 593 -20.10 -18.37 -35.46
N LYS A 594 -20.31 -18.96 -34.27
CA LYS A 594 -21.01 -20.25 -34.12
C LYS A 594 -22.45 -20.19 -34.64
N LYS A 595 -23.17 -19.08 -34.44
CA LYS A 595 -24.55 -18.92 -34.90
C LYS A 595 -24.64 -18.71 -36.41
N ALA A 596 -23.72 -17.95 -36.99
CA ALA A 596 -23.70 -17.63 -38.42
C ALA A 596 -23.25 -18.82 -39.28
N THR A 597 -22.28 -19.61 -38.80
CA THR A 597 -21.58 -20.62 -39.62
C THR A 597 -21.66 -22.05 -39.09
N PHE A 598 -22.23 -22.27 -37.89
CA PHE A 598 -22.20 -23.55 -37.16
C PHE A 598 -20.80 -24.04 -36.76
N ILE A 599 -19.76 -23.24 -36.97
CA ILE A 599 -18.36 -23.58 -36.66
C ILE A 599 -17.96 -23.02 -35.30
N LYS A 600 -17.29 -23.85 -34.49
CA LYS A 600 -16.76 -23.45 -33.19
C LYS A 600 -15.28 -23.04 -33.34
N LEU A 601 -14.97 -21.81 -32.95
CA LEU A 601 -13.60 -21.35 -32.72
C LEU A 601 -13.25 -21.60 -31.26
N ASN A 602 -12.09 -22.21 -31.01
CA ASN A 602 -11.55 -22.36 -29.65
C ASN A 602 -10.29 -21.50 -29.47
N SER A 603 -9.81 -21.40 -28.23
CA SER A 603 -8.62 -20.62 -27.89
C SER A 603 -7.38 -21.01 -28.70
N ALA A 604 -7.18 -22.30 -28.97
CA ALA A 604 -6.06 -22.77 -29.79
C ALA A 604 -6.18 -22.31 -31.25
N ASN A 605 -7.39 -22.26 -31.82
CA ASN A 605 -7.61 -21.73 -33.16
C ASN A 605 -7.31 -20.23 -33.23
N LEU A 606 -7.80 -19.46 -32.25
CA LEU A 606 -7.57 -18.01 -32.18
C LEU A 606 -6.07 -17.69 -32.01
N GLU A 607 -5.36 -18.45 -31.18
CA GLU A 607 -3.91 -18.30 -31.02
C GLU A 607 -3.15 -18.60 -32.33
N GLN A 608 -3.55 -19.65 -33.06
CA GLN A 608 -2.94 -19.97 -34.36
C GLN A 608 -3.23 -18.89 -35.41
N ILE A 609 -4.46 -18.36 -35.46
CA ILE A 609 -4.84 -17.25 -36.34
C ILE A 609 -3.99 -16.00 -36.02
N SER A 610 -3.88 -15.62 -34.75
CA SER A 610 -3.06 -14.49 -34.31
C SER A 610 -1.58 -14.66 -34.70
N ARG A 611 -1.02 -15.88 -34.53
CA ARG A 611 0.35 -16.20 -34.97
C ARG A 611 0.53 -16.02 -36.48
N LEU A 612 -0.45 -16.44 -37.30
CA LEU A 612 -0.42 -16.24 -38.76
C LEU A 612 -0.49 -14.74 -39.13
N LYS A 613 -1.39 -13.98 -38.50
CA LYS A 613 -1.49 -12.52 -38.68
C LYS A 613 -0.20 -11.80 -38.30
N CYS A 614 0.40 -12.14 -37.16
CA CYS A 614 1.70 -11.61 -36.72
C CYS A 614 2.84 -11.87 -37.72
N GLN A 615 2.70 -12.90 -38.56
CA GLN A 615 3.61 -13.23 -39.67
C GLN A 615 3.20 -12.59 -41.01
N TYR A 616 2.18 -11.72 -41.00
CA TYR A 616 1.59 -11.05 -42.16
C TYR A 616 0.93 -12.02 -43.16
N TYR A 617 0.44 -13.18 -42.70
CA TYR A 617 -0.28 -14.11 -43.57
C TYR A 617 -1.79 -13.91 -43.49
N SER A 618 -2.40 -13.50 -44.60
CA SER A 618 -3.85 -13.60 -44.81
C SER A 618 -4.23 -15.03 -45.21
N PRO A 619 -5.52 -15.43 -45.13
CA PRO A 619 -5.95 -16.78 -45.50
C PRO A 619 -5.49 -17.21 -46.92
N ASP A 620 -5.57 -16.30 -47.90
CA ASP A 620 -5.15 -16.55 -49.29
C ASP A 620 -3.63 -16.42 -49.50
N GLY A 621 -2.90 -15.87 -48.53
CA GLY A 621 -1.49 -15.52 -48.61
C GLY A 621 -0.55 -16.48 -47.86
N ILE A 622 -1.08 -17.58 -47.29
CA ILE A 622 -0.27 -18.55 -46.55
C ILE A 622 0.61 -19.35 -47.52
N PRO A 623 1.95 -19.37 -47.36
CA PRO A 623 2.86 -20.19 -48.16
C PRO A 623 2.50 -21.68 -48.10
N LYS A 624 2.75 -22.40 -49.20
CA LYS A 624 2.38 -23.81 -49.33
C LYS A 624 3.00 -24.67 -48.23
N GLU A 625 4.27 -24.42 -47.89
CA GLU A 625 5.04 -25.16 -46.88
C GLU A 625 4.47 -24.98 -45.46
N ILE A 626 3.92 -23.80 -45.17
CA ILE A 626 3.26 -23.53 -43.88
C ILE A 626 1.89 -24.19 -43.89
N ARG A 627 1.12 -24.03 -44.97
CA ARG A 627 -0.23 -24.58 -45.13
C ARG A 627 -0.27 -26.10 -44.97
N GLU A 628 0.73 -26.82 -45.47
CA GLU A 628 0.85 -28.29 -45.33
C GLU A 628 1.02 -28.76 -43.87
N ASN A 629 1.48 -27.89 -42.97
CA ASN A 629 1.69 -28.20 -41.55
C ASN A 629 0.56 -27.68 -40.64
N LEU A 630 -0.42 -26.96 -41.19
CA LEU A 630 -1.57 -26.48 -40.42
C LEU A 630 -2.63 -27.58 -40.27
N PRO A 631 -3.42 -27.57 -39.17
CA PRO A 631 -4.60 -28.41 -39.08
C PRO A 631 -5.53 -28.18 -40.29
N GLU A 632 -6.07 -29.26 -40.86
CA GLU A 632 -6.85 -29.24 -42.12
C GLU A 632 -8.02 -28.25 -42.09
N GLU A 633 -8.71 -28.15 -40.94
CA GLU A 633 -9.85 -27.24 -40.73
C GLU A 633 -9.46 -25.78 -40.40
N LEU A 634 -8.19 -25.48 -40.11
CA LEU A 634 -7.79 -24.15 -39.62
C LEU A 634 -7.99 -23.06 -40.68
N LEU A 635 -7.75 -23.38 -41.96
CA LEU A 635 -7.88 -22.41 -43.04
C LEU A 635 -9.34 -21.98 -43.24
N GLU A 636 -10.27 -22.94 -43.22
CA GLU A 636 -11.71 -22.65 -43.29
C GLU A 636 -12.15 -21.80 -42.10
N LYS A 637 -11.71 -22.17 -40.89
CA LYS A 637 -11.96 -21.39 -39.67
C LYS A 637 -11.39 -19.97 -39.74
N TYR A 638 -10.21 -19.79 -40.34
CA TYR A 638 -9.59 -18.49 -40.48
C TYR A 638 -10.34 -17.61 -41.50
N LEU A 639 -10.79 -18.16 -42.63
CA LEU A 639 -11.64 -17.44 -43.58
C LEU A 639 -12.94 -16.96 -42.94
N ILE A 640 -13.60 -17.83 -42.18
CA ILE A 640 -14.84 -17.51 -41.46
C ILE A 640 -14.61 -16.43 -40.40
N TYR A 641 -13.48 -16.51 -39.70
CA TYR A 641 -13.08 -15.52 -38.71
C TYR A 641 -12.96 -14.12 -39.32
N GLU A 642 -12.24 -13.98 -40.44
CA GLU A 642 -12.08 -12.71 -41.17
C GLU A 642 -13.41 -12.18 -41.69
N GLN A 643 -14.25 -13.05 -42.26
CA GLN A 643 -15.57 -12.67 -42.75
C GLN A 643 -16.48 -12.20 -41.60
N SER A 644 -16.41 -12.85 -40.45
CA SER A 644 -17.19 -12.47 -39.27
C SER A 644 -16.77 -11.11 -38.72
N LEU A 645 -15.46 -10.82 -38.68
CA LEU A 645 -14.97 -9.46 -38.35
C LEU A 645 -15.50 -8.42 -39.35
N MET A 646 -15.63 -8.78 -40.63
CA MET A 646 -16.19 -7.90 -41.65
C MET A 646 -17.67 -7.61 -41.48
N GLU A 647 -18.47 -8.65 -41.24
CA GLU A 647 -19.90 -8.51 -41.00
C GLU A 647 -20.20 -7.69 -39.75
N LEU A 648 -19.34 -7.75 -38.74
CA LEU A 648 -19.45 -6.97 -37.51
C LEU A 648 -18.88 -5.55 -37.62
N ASN A 649 -18.39 -5.14 -38.79
CA ASN A 649 -17.65 -3.89 -38.98
C ASN A 649 -16.55 -3.74 -37.91
N ALA A 650 -15.76 -4.79 -37.70
CA ALA A 650 -14.75 -4.86 -36.65
C ALA A 650 -13.38 -5.25 -37.20
N VAL A 651 -12.35 -4.97 -36.40
CA VAL A 651 -10.97 -5.43 -36.57
C VAL A 651 -10.50 -6.02 -35.24
N ASP A 652 -9.57 -6.95 -35.28
CA ASP A 652 -8.89 -7.41 -34.05
C ASP A 652 -7.62 -6.60 -33.77
N TYR A 653 -6.91 -6.95 -32.70
CA TYR A 653 -5.64 -6.29 -32.35
C TYR A 653 -4.54 -6.50 -33.39
N ASP A 654 -4.48 -7.65 -34.04
CA ASP A 654 -3.42 -7.96 -35.01
C ASP A 654 -3.65 -7.19 -36.34
N ASP A 655 -4.91 -6.96 -36.71
CA ASP A 655 -5.33 -6.15 -37.85
C ASP A 655 -4.89 -4.70 -37.73
N LEU A 656 -4.77 -4.17 -36.51
CA LEU A 656 -4.21 -2.84 -36.25
C LEU A 656 -2.76 -2.71 -36.74
N VAL A 657 -2.08 -3.80 -37.11
CA VAL A 657 -0.75 -3.75 -37.73
C VAL A 657 -0.79 -4.32 -39.15
N VAL A 658 -1.46 -5.45 -39.35
CA VAL A 658 -1.52 -6.14 -40.65
C VAL A 658 -2.18 -5.27 -41.73
N LEU A 659 -3.32 -4.66 -41.43
CA LEU A 659 -4.05 -3.84 -42.41
C LEU A 659 -3.29 -2.55 -42.78
N PRO A 660 -2.65 -1.82 -41.85
CA PRO A 660 -1.74 -0.73 -42.20
C PRO A 660 -0.60 -1.14 -43.13
N VAL A 661 0.03 -2.31 -42.93
CA VAL A 661 1.05 -2.82 -43.86
C VAL A 661 0.45 -3.02 -45.25
N GLN A 662 -0.76 -3.55 -45.35
CA GLN A 662 -1.46 -3.71 -46.63
C GLN A 662 -1.75 -2.36 -47.28
N ILE A 663 -2.24 -1.37 -46.54
CA ILE A 663 -2.51 -0.01 -47.02
C ILE A 663 -1.22 0.60 -47.58
N VAL A 664 -0.13 0.60 -46.82
CA VAL A 664 1.14 1.17 -47.27
C VAL A 664 1.68 0.46 -48.52
N ARG A 665 1.46 -0.85 -48.67
CA ARG A 665 1.86 -1.60 -49.87
C ARG A 665 0.99 -1.31 -51.10
N LYS A 666 -0.33 -1.22 -50.93
CA LYS A 666 -1.31 -1.22 -52.04
C LYS A 666 -1.86 0.16 -52.39
N ASP A 667 -2.00 1.07 -51.42
CA ASP A 667 -2.48 2.44 -51.63
C ASP A 667 -1.28 3.40 -51.85
N ALA A 668 -1.08 3.81 -53.10
CA ALA A 668 0.05 4.64 -53.48
C ALA A 668 -0.04 6.07 -52.91
N ASP A 669 -1.24 6.63 -52.79
CA ASP A 669 -1.43 8.00 -52.34
C ASP A 669 -1.26 8.08 -50.82
N ARG A 670 -1.87 7.15 -50.08
CA ARG A 670 -1.70 7.08 -48.62
C ARG A 670 -0.25 6.76 -48.25
N ARG A 671 0.41 5.87 -48.98
CA ARG A 671 1.86 5.62 -48.82
C ARG A 671 2.65 6.92 -49.02
N ARG A 672 2.39 7.68 -50.08
CA ARG A 672 3.12 8.93 -50.35
C ARG A 672 2.93 9.95 -49.24
N GLU A 673 1.70 10.09 -48.73
CA GLU A 673 1.39 10.98 -47.62
C GLU A 673 2.19 10.60 -46.37
N LEU A 674 2.12 9.34 -45.93
CA LEU A 674 2.82 8.86 -44.74
C LEU A 674 4.34 9.04 -44.85
N LEU A 675 4.92 8.70 -46.02
CA LEU A 675 6.37 8.85 -46.26
C LEU A 675 6.82 10.32 -46.37
N ASN A 676 5.92 11.23 -46.74
CA ASN A 676 6.21 12.67 -46.79
C ASN A 676 6.11 13.32 -45.42
N THR A 677 5.16 12.89 -44.59
CA THR A 677 4.99 13.37 -43.22
C THR A 677 6.12 12.85 -42.33
N PHE A 678 6.31 11.53 -42.25
CA PHE A 678 7.25 10.95 -41.28
C PHE A 678 8.65 10.83 -41.88
N LYS A 679 9.50 11.80 -41.55
CA LYS A 679 10.91 11.86 -41.97
C LYS A 679 11.88 11.39 -40.90
N ILE A 680 11.47 11.43 -39.64
CA ILE A 680 12.27 10.99 -38.50
C ILE A 680 11.53 9.83 -37.84
N ILE A 681 12.15 8.66 -37.81
CA ILE A 681 11.55 7.45 -37.22
C ILE A 681 12.42 6.95 -36.07
N ALA A 682 11.80 6.90 -34.88
CA ALA A 682 12.40 6.40 -33.66
C ALA A 682 11.59 5.21 -33.14
N VAL A 683 12.24 4.08 -32.82
CA VAL A 683 11.55 2.91 -32.25
C VAL A 683 12.26 2.42 -30.99
N ASP A 684 11.53 2.32 -29.89
CA ASP A 684 11.98 1.75 -28.61
C ASP A 684 11.57 0.26 -28.50
N GLU A 685 12.29 -0.50 -27.66
CA GLU A 685 12.10 -1.93 -27.42
C GLU A 685 12.07 -2.77 -28.72
N PHE A 686 12.93 -2.43 -29.68
CA PHE A 686 12.94 -3.00 -31.04
C PHE A 686 13.15 -4.53 -31.08
N GLN A 687 13.64 -5.14 -30.00
CA GLN A 687 13.77 -6.60 -29.91
C GLN A 687 12.44 -7.36 -29.81
N ASP A 688 11.36 -6.68 -29.39
CA ASP A 688 10.06 -7.31 -29.09
C ASP A 688 9.03 -7.13 -30.22
N ILE A 689 9.49 -6.81 -31.42
CA ILE A 689 8.62 -6.65 -32.59
C ILE A 689 8.39 -7.99 -33.32
N ASN A 690 7.19 -8.16 -33.88
CA ASN A 690 6.86 -9.28 -34.77
C ASN A 690 7.10 -8.91 -36.25
N GLN A 691 6.85 -9.85 -37.17
CA GLN A 691 7.11 -9.64 -38.60
C GLN A 691 6.23 -8.55 -39.21
N ALA A 692 4.93 -8.50 -38.88
CA ALA A 692 4.04 -7.46 -39.39
C ALA A 692 4.46 -6.05 -38.93
N GLN A 693 4.87 -5.90 -37.66
CA GLN A 693 5.40 -4.65 -37.12
C GLN A 693 6.71 -4.24 -37.78
N TYR A 694 7.62 -5.20 -37.98
CA TYR A 694 8.86 -4.97 -38.70
C TYR A 694 8.61 -4.53 -40.15
N ASP A 695 7.67 -5.17 -40.84
CA ASP A 695 7.29 -4.82 -42.20
C ASP A 695 6.75 -3.39 -42.28
N LEU A 696 5.89 -2.98 -41.33
CA LEU A 696 5.38 -1.61 -41.26
C LEU A 696 6.51 -0.59 -41.02
N PHE A 697 7.36 -0.86 -40.02
CA PHE A 697 8.54 -0.04 -39.72
C PHE A 697 9.44 0.10 -40.94
N ARG A 698 9.76 -1.01 -41.60
CA ARG A 698 10.65 -1.05 -42.76
C ARG A 698 10.10 -0.23 -43.91
N LEU A 699 8.81 -0.41 -44.25
CA LEU A 699 8.17 0.35 -45.34
C LEU A 699 8.24 1.86 -45.13
N LEU A 700 8.08 2.32 -43.89
CA LEU A 700 8.15 3.74 -43.54
C LEU A 700 9.60 4.26 -43.50
N SER A 701 10.55 3.41 -43.12
CA SER A 701 11.95 3.79 -42.89
C SER A 701 12.80 3.90 -44.16
N LEU A 702 12.35 3.34 -45.29
CA LEU A 702 13.14 3.33 -46.53
C LEU A 702 13.39 4.73 -47.13
N THR A 703 12.55 5.72 -46.82
CA THR A 703 12.68 7.11 -47.31
C THR A 703 12.78 8.13 -46.19
N ALA A 704 13.01 7.67 -44.96
CA ALA A 704 13.20 8.54 -43.81
C ALA A 704 14.59 9.19 -43.85
N ASP A 705 14.67 10.43 -43.41
CA ASP A 705 15.93 11.19 -43.32
C ASP A 705 16.78 10.74 -42.12
N ASP A 706 16.12 10.30 -41.04
CA ASP A 706 16.76 9.72 -39.85
C ASP A 706 15.96 8.51 -39.34
N VAL A 707 16.68 7.41 -39.09
CA VAL A 707 16.11 6.17 -38.52
C VAL A 707 16.94 5.78 -37.30
N CYS A 708 16.31 5.70 -36.14
CA CYS A 708 16.96 5.30 -34.89
C CYS A 708 16.14 4.22 -34.18
N VAL A 709 16.72 3.04 -34.01
CA VAL A 709 16.10 1.96 -33.23
C VAL A 709 16.93 1.67 -31.99
N ILE A 710 16.27 1.43 -30.87
CA ILE A 710 16.92 1.10 -29.60
C ILE A 710 16.26 -0.12 -28.97
N GLY A 711 17.08 -0.97 -28.34
CA GLY A 711 16.58 -2.20 -27.74
C GLY A 711 17.66 -3.03 -27.06
N ASP A 712 17.22 -4.12 -26.46
CA ASP A 712 18.09 -5.12 -25.83
C ASP A 712 17.64 -6.53 -26.25
N PRO A 713 18.39 -7.25 -27.10
CA PRO A 713 18.03 -8.61 -27.49
C PRO A 713 17.98 -9.60 -26.32
N ASP A 714 18.55 -9.27 -25.15
CA ASP A 714 18.44 -10.06 -23.92
C ASP A 714 17.15 -9.80 -23.13
N GLN A 715 16.38 -8.78 -23.50
CA GLN A 715 15.06 -8.49 -22.93
C GLN A 715 13.91 -8.89 -23.86
N ALA A 716 14.19 -9.65 -24.92
CA ALA A 716 13.18 -10.17 -25.83
C ALA A 716 12.38 -11.32 -25.19
N ILE A 717 11.19 -11.01 -24.65
CA ILE A 717 10.40 -11.94 -23.81
C ILE A 717 8.95 -12.12 -24.27
N TYR A 718 8.61 -11.61 -25.46
CA TYR A 718 7.28 -11.78 -26.05
C TYR A 718 7.28 -12.72 -27.26
N GLY A 719 8.16 -13.73 -27.28
CA GLY A 719 8.23 -14.69 -28.39
C GLY A 719 6.94 -15.50 -28.54
N PHE A 720 6.27 -15.81 -27.43
CA PHE A 720 4.93 -16.41 -27.44
C PHE A 720 3.86 -15.56 -28.15
N ARG A 721 4.08 -14.24 -28.34
CA ARG A 721 3.24 -13.33 -29.12
C ARG A 721 3.78 -13.08 -30.55
N GLY A 722 4.70 -13.92 -31.01
CA GLY A 722 5.30 -13.81 -32.34
C GLY A 722 6.44 -12.79 -32.45
N ALA A 723 6.87 -12.16 -31.36
CA ALA A 723 8.03 -11.28 -31.38
C ALA A 723 9.30 -12.05 -31.74
N ASN A 724 10.22 -11.43 -32.49
CA ASN A 724 11.43 -12.09 -32.92
C ASN A 724 12.66 -11.18 -32.87
N ARG A 725 13.55 -11.45 -31.91
CA ARG A 725 14.81 -10.71 -31.76
C ARG A 725 15.72 -10.75 -32.99
N LYS A 726 15.48 -11.64 -33.97
CA LYS A 726 16.22 -11.68 -35.22
C LYS A 726 16.21 -10.31 -35.92
N PHE A 727 15.12 -9.55 -35.84
CA PHE A 727 15.04 -8.24 -36.51
C PHE A 727 16.04 -7.24 -35.95
N PHE A 728 16.32 -7.32 -34.64
CA PHE A 728 17.38 -6.55 -34.02
C PHE A 728 18.76 -7.03 -34.47
N LEU A 729 19.01 -8.34 -34.43
CA LEU A 729 20.32 -8.93 -34.74
C LEU A 729 20.69 -8.80 -36.24
N ASP A 730 19.70 -8.87 -37.11
CA ASP A 730 19.84 -8.83 -38.56
C ASP A 730 19.62 -7.43 -39.15
N PHE A 731 19.53 -6.37 -38.33
CA PHE A 731 19.21 -5.02 -38.78
C PHE A 731 20.11 -4.53 -39.94
N HIS A 732 21.41 -4.86 -39.90
CA HIS A 732 22.36 -4.51 -40.96
C HIS A 732 22.09 -5.20 -42.31
N LYS A 733 21.30 -6.29 -42.36
CA LYS A 733 20.93 -6.92 -43.63
C LYS A 733 19.99 -6.03 -44.45
N ASP A 734 19.08 -5.32 -43.77
CA ASP A 734 18.13 -4.40 -44.41
C ASP A 734 18.64 -2.95 -44.43
N PHE A 735 19.53 -2.57 -43.51
CA PHE A 735 20.21 -1.28 -43.48
C PHE A 735 21.75 -1.44 -43.47
N PRO A 736 22.40 -1.71 -44.62
CA PRO A 736 23.83 -2.05 -44.69
C PRO A 736 24.77 -0.97 -44.14
N ASN A 737 24.39 0.30 -44.25
CA ASN A 737 25.15 1.44 -43.74
C ASN A 737 24.81 1.79 -42.28
N ALA A 738 24.01 0.98 -41.58
CA ALA A 738 23.63 1.26 -40.21
C ALA A 738 24.85 1.29 -39.27
N THR A 739 24.84 2.19 -38.30
CA THR A 739 25.85 2.26 -37.24
C THR A 739 25.31 1.57 -35.99
N LEU A 740 26.07 0.62 -35.44
CA LEU A 740 25.74 -0.02 -34.15
C LEU A 740 26.46 0.70 -33.02
N MET A 741 25.67 1.25 -32.09
CA MET A 741 26.15 1.81 -30.83
C MET A 741 25.69 0.98 -29.64
N LYS A 742 26.43 1.09 -28.54
CA LYS A 742 26.37 0.17 -27.41
C LYS A 742 26.39 0.97 -26.12
N LEU A 743 25.29 0.98 -25.37
CA LEU A 743 25.21 1.63 -24.05
C LEU A 743 25.57 0.63 -22.95
N SER A 744 26.77 0.77 -22.38
CA SER A 744 27.41 -0.21 -21.50
C SER A 744 27.19 0.01 -19.99
N ARG A 745 26.88 1.25 -19.58
CA ARG A 745 26.77 1.61 -18.16
C ARG A 745 25.34 1.47 -17.64
N ASN A 746 25.15 0.60 -16.66
CA ASN A 746 23.90 0.44 -15.92
C ASN A 746 23.86 1.41 -14.71
N TYR A 747 22.78 2.18 -14.60
CA TYR A 747 22.52 3.15 -13.53
C TYR A 747 21.45 2.70 -12.54
N ARG A 748 20.96 1.46 -12.67
CA ARG A 748 19.80 0.95 -11.93
C ARG A 748 20.19 -0.02 -10.84
N SER A 749 20.90 -1.08 -11.21
CA SER A 749 21.09 -2.29 -10.41
C SER A 749 22.48 -2.34 -9.81
N ALA A 750 22.55 -2.78 -8.56
CA ALA A 750 23.80 -3.10 -7.89
C ALA A 750 24.66 -4.09 -8.69
N LYS A 751 25.98 -3.95 -8.58
CA LYS A 751 26.96 -4.77 -9.30
C LYS A 751 26.71 -6.28 -9.16
N ASN A 752 26.40 -6.77 -7.95
CA ASN A 752 26.18 -8.20 -7.70
C ASN A 752 24.91 -8.73 -8.38
N ILE A 753 23.83 -7.95 -8.37
CA ILE A 753 22.56 -8.29 -9.04
C ILE A 753 22.79 -8.38 -10.54
N LEU A 754 23.48 -7.39 -11.11
CA LEU A 754 23.80 -7.35 -12.52
C LEU A 754 24.65 -8.55 -12.93
N ALA A 755 25.73 -8.83 -12.18
CA ALA A 755 26.62 -9.95 -12.43
C ALA A 755 25.87 -11.30 -12.42
N ALA A 756 25.04 -11.56 -11.40
CA ALA A 756 24.25 -12.78 -11.33
C ALA A 756 23.22 -12.88 -12.47
N SER A 757 22.58 -11.77 -12.83
CA SER A 757 21.61 -11.75 -13.93
C SER A 757 22.26 -12.09 -15.28
N LEU A 758 23.49 -11.62 -15.54
CA LEU A 758 24.23 -11.94 -16.76
C LEU A 758 24.63 -13.42 -16.82
N GLN A 759 24.94 -14.04 -15.68
CA GLN A 759 25.25 -15.49 -15.60
C GLN A 759 24.05 -16.36 -16.02
N ILE A 760 22.81 -15.92 -15.76
CA ILE A 760 21.59 -16.64 -16.18
C ILE A 760 21.51 -16.80 -17.70
N LEU A 761 21.99 -15.82 -18.47
CA LEU A 761 21.95 -15.84 -19.93
C LEU A 761 22.87 -16.91 -20.55
N ASN A 762 23.79 -17.50 -19.76
CA ASN A 762 24.66 -18.62 -20.15
C ASN A 762 25.44 -18.37 -21.46
N ARG A 763 26.13 -17.23 -21.53
CA ARG A 763 26.92 -16.77 -22.68
C ARG A 763 28.41 -17.14 -22.55
N ASP A 764 29.08 -17.29 -23.69
CA ASP A 764 30.54 -17.34 -23.78
C ASP A 764 31.17 -16.08 -23.18
N SER A 765 32.31 -16.23 -22.50
CA SER A 765 32.97 -15.19 -21.70
C SER A 765 33.25 -13.88 -22.44
N ALA A 766 33.49 -13.91 -23.77
CA ALA A 766 33.77 -12.71 -24.57
C ALA A 766 32.57 -11.75 -24.75
N ASN A 767 31.33 -12.20 -24.52
CA ASN A 767 30.11 -11.38 -24.60
C ASN A 767 29.53 -11.01 -23.21
N GLN A 768 30.20 -11.40 -22.12
CA GLN A 768 29.75 -11.09 -20.76
C GLN A 768 30.07 -9.64 -20.33
N ASP A 769 31.10 -9.01 -20.92
CA ASP A 769 31.66 -7.74 -20.45
C ASP A 769 31.02 -6.47 -21.04
N PHE A 770 29.93 -6.57 -21.82
CA PHE A 770 29.33 -5.38 -22.43
C PHE A 770 28.63 -4.46 -21.39
N LEU A 771 28.09 -5.01 -20.30
CA LEU A 771 27.25 -4.27 -19.37
C LEU A 771 27.89 -4.25 -17.97
N TRP A 772 28.06 -3.07 -17.38
CA TRP A 772 28.69 -2.90 -16.07
C TRP A 772 27.94 -1.90 -15.18
N SER A 773 28.13 -2.00 -13.87
CA SER A 773 27.57 -1.10 -12.86
C SER A 773 28.65 -0.71 -11.85
N ASN A 774 28.72 0.58 -11.50
CA ASN A 774 29.56 1.10 -10.42
C ASN A 774 28.78 1.29 -9.11
N ILE A 775 27.54 0.81 -9.03
CA ILE A 775 26.75 0.83 -7.81
C ILE A 775 27.27 -0.30 -6.92
N GLU A 776 28.17 0.06 -6.01
CA GLU A 776 28.63 -0.85 -4.96
C GLU A 776 27.48 -1.13 -3.99
N SER A 777 27.28 -2.40 -3.68
CA SER A 777 26.30 -2.85 -2.72
C SER A 777 26.95 -3.90 -1.83
N LYS A 778 26.86 -3.70 -0.52
CA LYS A 778 27.21 -4.71 0.49
C LYS A 778 26.18 -5.86 0.54
N VAL A 779 25.10 -5.79 -0.24
CA VAL A 779 23.99 -6.73 -0.21
C VAL A 779 24.25 -7.90 -1.16
N HIS A 780 24.14 -9.11 -0.62
CA HIS A 780 24.16 -10.37 -1.38
C HIS A 780 22.76 -10.68 -1.92
N ILE A 781 22.69 -11.52 -2.95
CA ILE A 781 21.39 -12.05 -3.42
C ILE A 781 20.94 -13.10 -2.41
N GLU A 782 19.84 -12.85 -1.71
CA GLU A 782 19.32 -13.74 -0.68
C GLU A 782 18.56 -14.90 -1.35
N PHE A 783 19.02 -16.12 -1.12
CA PHE A 783 18.37 -17.33 -1.60
C PHE A 783 17.73 -18.09 -0.43
N SER A 784 16.45 -18.45 -0.59
CA SER A 784 15.69 -19.17 0.43
C SER A 784 14.94 -20.37 -0.14
N GLN A 785 14.96 -21.46 0.63
CA GLN A 785 14.17 -22.67 0.37
C GLN A 785 13.13 -22.85 1.47
N SER A 786 11.86 -22.92 1.05
CA SER A 786 10.73 -23.15 1.94
C SER A 786 10.15 -24.55 1.76
N ALA A 787 9.57 -25.11 2.82
CA ALA A 787 8.99 -26.46 2.76
C ALA A 787 7.71 -26.53 1.92
N THR A 788 6.93 -25.43 1.89
CA THR A 788 5.64 -25.32 1.21
C THR A 788 5.45 -23.92 0.63
N GLU A 789 4.50 -23.76 -0.30
CA GLU A 789 4.08 -22.44 -0.81
C GLU A 789 3.62 -21.46 0.27
N ARG A 790 2.95 -21.95 1.33
CA ARG A 790 2.58 -21.11 2.48
C ARG A 790 3.80 -20.65 3.26
N ALA A 791 4.79 -21.53 3.45
CA ALA A 791 6.03 -21.15 4.13
C ALA A 791 6.88 -20.18 3.29
N GLU A 792 6.82 -20.27 1.96
CA GLU A 792 7.41 -19.27 1.07
C GLU A 792 6.70 -17.92 1.20
N ALA A 793 5.36 -17.90 1.23
CA ALA A 793 4.60 -16.67 1.42
C ALA A 793 4.88 -15.99 2.77
N GLU A 794 4.96 -16.77 3.85
CA GLU A 794 5.37 -16.28 5.18
C GLU A 794 6.79 -15.74 5.19
N PHE A 795 7.71 -16.38 4.46
CA PHE A 795 9.08 -15.88 4.32
C PHE A 795 9.09 -14.49 3.65
N VAL A 796 8.29 -14.30 2.60
CA VAL A 796 8.17 -13.01 1.91
C VAL A 796 7.60 -11.95 2.86
N VAL A 797 6.47 -12.23 3.52
CA VAL A 797 5.88 -11.33 4.53
C VAL A 797 6.89 -10.94 5.60
N HIS A 798 7.58 -11.91 6.20
CA HIS A 798 8.53 -11.66 7.26
C HIS A 798 9.69 -10.75 6.83
N ASN A 799 10.21 -10.93 5.61
CA ASN A 799 11.27 -10.07 5.10
C ASN A 799 10.74 -8.68 4.72
N ILE A 800 9.50 -8.56 4.23
CA ILE A 800 8.85 -7.25 4.02
C ILE A 800 8.73 -6.50 5.35
N GLU A 801 8.26 -7.17 6.41
CA GLU A 801 8.20 -6.56 7.74
C GLU A 801 9.58 -6.11 8.22
N LYS A 802 10.63 -6.92 8.01
CA LYS A 802 12.01 -6.54 8.36
C LYS A 802 12.48 -5.32 7.57
N LEU A 803 12.25 -5.29 6.26
CA LEU A 803 12.67 -4.22 5.35
C LEU A 803 11.97 -2.89 5.64
N VAL A 804 10.72 -2.93 6.08
CA VAL A 804 9.96 -1.74 6.50
C VAL A 804 10.29 -1.36 7.96
N GLY A 805 11.06 -2.17 8.68
CA GLY A 805 11.45 -1.91 10.08
C GLY A 805 10.37 -2.23 11.11
N GLY A 806 9.51 -3.21 10.83
CA GLY A 806 8.39 -3.65 11.66
C GLY A 806 7.06 -2.96 11.32
N THR A 807 5.97 -3.70 11.45
CA THR A 807 4.57 -3.28 11.18
C THR A 807 3.74 -3.12 12.45
N SER A 808 4.27 -3.53 13.61
CA SER A 808 3.64 -3.38 14.93
C SER A 808 4.67 -3.39 16.05
N TYR A 809 4.30 -2.89 17.24
CA TYR A 809 5.11 -3.02 18.47
C TYR A 809 5.48 -4.47 18.79
N PHE A 810 4.55 -5.40 18.60
CA PHE A 810 4.82 -6.82 18.85
C PHE A 810 5.94 -7.36 17.93
N SER A 811 6.01 -6.89 16.68
CA SER A 811 7.07 -7.29 15.74
C SER A 811 8.46 -6.78 16.18
N LEU A 812 8.52 -5.66 16.89
CA LEU A 812 9.75 -5.07 17.44
C LEU A 812 10.15 -5.71 18.77
N ASP A 813 9.24 -5.76 19.75
CA ASP A 813 9.47 -6.31 21.09
C ASP A 813 9.84 -7.80 21.07
N SER A 814 9.36 -8.54 20.07
CA SER A 814 9.63 -9.99 19.93
C SER A 814 10.97 -10.33 19.28
N GLN A 815 11.83 -9.32 19.00
CA GLN A 815 13.12 -9.47 18.32
C GLN A 815 13.01 -10.20 16.95
N ARG A 816 11.84 -10.12 16.30
CA ARG A 816 11.66 -10.61 14.91
C ARG A 816 12.35 -9.72 13.89
N VAL A 817 12.69 -8.49 14.28
CA VAL A 817 13.48 -7.53 13.51
C VAL A 817 14.75 -7.25 14.31
N ASP A 818 15.93 -7.45 13.71
CA ASP A 818 17.21 -7.15 14.39
C ASP A 818 17.38 -5.64 14.56
N GLU A 819 17.62 -5.17 15.78
CA GLU A 819 17.96 -3.77 16.15
C GLU A 819 19.21 -3.22 15.41
N THR A 820 20.01 -4.11 14.82
CA THR A 820 21.28 -3.78 14.15
C THR A 820 21.14 -3.53 12.64
N ALA A 821 19.94 -3.58 12.08
CA ALA A 821 19.76 -3.21 10.68
C ALA A 821 20.01 -1.71 10.51
N GLU A 822 21.01 -1.34 9.72
CA GLU A 822 21.21 0.02 9.19
C GLU A 822 19.85 0.61 8.76
N GLU A 823 19.62 1.91 8.96
CA GLU A 823 18.37 2.63 8.67
C GLU A 823 17.62 2.03 7.46
N ASN A 824 16.60 1.22 7.76
CA ASN A 824 15.83 0.51 6.76
C ASN A 824 14.81 1.49 6.14
N ASP A 825 15.22 2.18 5.08
CA ASP A 825 14.47 3.25 4.40
C ASP A 825 13.46 2.77 3.33
N TYR A 826 13.07 1.49 3.36
CA TYR A 826 12.15 0.92 2.38
C TYR A 826 10.70 1.07 2.84
N SER A 827 9.86 1.68 2.00
CA SER A 827 8.41 1.67 2.16
C SER A 827 7.76 0.51 1.42
N PHE A 828 6.43 0.36 1.51
CA PHE A 828 5.74 -0.72 0.80
C PHE A 828 5.82 -0.58 -0.74
N SER A 829 5.82 0.65 -1.28
CA SER A 829 5.94 0.87 -2.74
C SER A 829 7.33 0.55 -3.29
N ASP A 830 8.36 0.54 -2.43
CA ASP A 830 9.74 0.18 -2.79
C ASP A 830 9.91 -1.34 -3.05
N ILE A 831 8.85 -2.14 -2.82
CA ILE A 831 8.91 -3.60 -2.83
C ILE A 831 7.98 -4.20 -3.90
N ALA A 832 8.53 -5.09 -4.72
CA ALA A 832 7.77 -5.92 -5.65
C ALA A 832 7.99 -7.42 -5.44
N ILE A 833 6.92 -8.19 -5.64
CA ILE A 833 6.91 -9.66 -5.65
C ILE A 833 6.58 -10.11 -7.08
N LEU A 834 7.54 -10.75 -7.74
CA LEU A 834 7.47 -11.23 -9.11
C LEU A 834 7.26 -12.74 -9.15
N MET A 835 6.34 -13.19 -9.99
CA MET A 835 6.03 -14.60 -10.19
C MET A 835 5.93 -14.97 -11.67
N ARG A 836 6.20 -16.24 -12.01
CA ARG A 836 6.09 -16.68 -13.41
C ARG A 836 4.64 -16.86 -13.87
N THR A 837 3.76 -17.32 -12.98
CA THR A 837 2.34 -17.57 -13.26
C THR A 837 1.46 -17.00 -12.14
N LYS A 838 0.26 -16.53 -12.48
CA LYS A 838 -0.70 -15.98 -11.51
C LYS A 838 -1.18 -17.01 -10.48
N ASN A 839 -1.06 -18.30 -10.79
CA ASN A 839 -1.44 -19.39 -9.89
C ASN A 839 -0.60 -19.41 -8.60
N LEU A 840 0.53 -18.68 -8.56
CA LEU A 840 1.35 -18.51 -7.37
C LEU A 840 0.87 -17.38 -6.45
N ALA A 841 -0.07 -16.54 -6.90
CA ALA A 841 -0.56 -15.39 -6.13
C ALA A 841 -1.40 -15.76 -4.89
N PRO A 842 -2.32 -16.75 -4.89
CA PRO A 842 -3.26 -16.93 -3.78
C PRO A 842 -2.61 -17.11 -2.40
N PRO A 843 -1.56 -17.95 -2.21
CA PRO A 843 -0.90 -18.06 -0.91
C PRO A 843 -0.22 -16.77 -0.45
N LEU A 844 0.28 -15.95 -1.39
CA LEU A 844 0.90 -14.65 -1.10
C LEU A 844 -0.15 -13.62 -0.69
N ILE A 845 -1.25 -13.54 -1.44
CA ILE A 845 -2.41 -12.70 -1.13
C ILE A 845 -2.94 -13.04 0.27
N GLU A 846 -3.16 -14.32 0.56
CA GLU A 846 -3.62 -14.77 1.88
C GLU A 846 -2.67 -14.31 2.99
N ALA A 847 -1.36 -14.46 2.81
CA ALA A 847 -0.36 -14.09 3.80
C ALA A 847 -0.24 -12.57 4.00
N LEU A 848 -0.23 -11.79 2.92
CA LEU A 848 -0.19 -10.32 2.96
C LEU A 848 -1.45 -9.75 3.62
N THR A 849 -2.63 -10.22 3.20
CA THR A 849 -3.93 -9.83 3.79
C THR A 849 -3.98 -10.17 5.26
N ARG A 850 -3.59 -11.40 5.65
CA ARG A 850 -3.54 -11.81 7.07
C ARG A 850 -2.61 -10.92 7.89
N SER A 851 -1.51 -10.46 7.30
CA SER A 851 -0.51 -9.64 7.99
C SER A 851 -0.88 -8.16 8.01
N GLY A 852 -1.90 -7.74 7.25
CA GLY A 852 -2.32 -6.34 7.12
C GLY A 852 -1.39 -5.52 6.22
N ILE A 853 -0.50 -6.16 5.46
CA ILE A 853 0.43 -5.46 4.56
C ILE A 853 -0.36 -4.98 3.34
N PRO A 854 -0.35 -3.68 3.00
CA PRO A 854 -1.03 -3.17 1.83
C PRO A 854 -0.34 -3.66 0.55
N PHE A 855 -1.10 -4.22 -0.38
CA PHE A 855 -0.58 -4.70 -1.66
C PHE A 855 -1.54 -4.42 -2.81
N GLU A 856 -1.00 -4.44 -4.02
CA GLU A 856 -1.78 -4.35 -5.26
C GLU A 856 -1.38 -5.50 -6.19
N SER A 857 -2.38 -6.25 -6.65
CA SER A 857 -2.22 -7.32 -7.63
C SER A 857 -2.68 -6.83 -9.00
N ILE A 858 -1.77 -6.79 -9.98
CA ILE A 858 -2.15 -6.45 -11.35
C ILE A 858 -2.81 -7.68 -11.99
N SER A 859 -4.14 -7.72 -11.92
CA SER A 859 -4.95 -8.65 -12.69
C SER A 859 -4.80 -8.32 -14.17
N MET A 860 -4.22 -9.20 -14.98
CA MET A 860 -4.29 -9.09 -16.46
C MET A 860 -5.69 -9.47 -17.02
N SER A 861 -6.78 -9.16 -16.33
CA SER A 861 -8.13 -9.29 -16.88
C SER A 861 -8.40 -8.02 -17.67
N ASN A 862 -8.47 -8.14 -19.00
CA ASN A 862 -8.52 -7.00 -19.90
C ASN A 862 -9.69 -6.07 -19.53
N PHE A 863 -9.42 -4.93 -18.91
CA PHE A 863 -10.46 -3.97 -18.50
C PHE A 863 -11.40 -3.57 -19.64
N ALA A 864 -10.85 -3.44 -20.85
CA ALA A 864 -11.59 -3.15 -22.07
C ALA A 864 -12.57 -4.28 -22.48
N SER A 865 -12.43 -5.49 -21.92
CA SER A 865 -13.27 -6.63 -22.25
C SER A 865 -14.45 -6.83 -21.29
N THR A 866 -14.60 -6.03 -20.23
CA THR A 866 -15.79 -6.17 -19.38
C THR A 866 -17.05 -5.70 -20.12
N HIS A 867 -18.19 -6.32 -19.82
CA HIS A 867 -19.46 -6.03 -20.47
C HIS A 867 -19.85 -4.55 -20.34
N GLU A 868 -19.64 -3.98 -19.15
CA GLU A 868 -19.99 -2.60 -18.82
C GLU A 868 -19.14 -1.59 -19.60
N VAL A 869 -17.83 -1.86 -19.73
CA VAL A 869 -16.90 -0.99 -20.47
C VAL A 869 -17.20 -1.05 -21.97
N ARG A 870 -17.51 -2.23 -22.50
CA ARG A 870 -17.90 -2.40 -23.90
C ARG A 870 -19.23 -1.72 -24.22
N LEU A 871 -20.23 -1.90 -23.36
CA LEU A 871 -21.53 -1.24 -23.51
C LEU A 871 -21.39 0.28 -23.47
N LEU A 872 -20.60 0.82 -22.54
CA LEU A 872 -20.28 2.24 -22.49
C LEU A 872 -19.67 2.74 -23.81
N ALA A 873 -18.66 2.02 -24.33
CA ALA A 873 -18.03 2.37 -25.60
C ALA A 873 -19.02 2.34 -26.77
N ASP A 874 -19.89 1.33 -26.85
CA ASP A 874 -20.90 1.19 -27.92
C ASP A 874 -21.94 2.31 -27.88
N ILE A 875 -22.37 2.75 -26.69
CA ILE A 875 -23.29 3.88 -26.53
C ILE A 875 -22.63 5.21 -26.91
N LEU A 876 -21.36 5.41 -26.53
CA LEU A 876 -20.61 6.62 -26.90
C LEU A 876 -20.37 6.69 -28.43
N LYS A 877 -20.10 5.56 -29.09
CA LYS A 877 -20.04 5.48 -30.57
C LYS A 877 -21.39 5.84 -31.19
N PHE A 878 -22.49 5.33 -30.64
CA PHE A 878 -23.83 5.67 -31.15
C PHE A 878 -24.14 7.17 -31.02
N LYS A 879 -23.77 7.80 -29.91
CA LYS A 879 -23.96 9.24 -29.67
C LYS A 879 -23.15 10.11 -30.64
N THR A 880 -21.91 9.72 -30.93
CA THR A 880 -20.98 10.47 -31.77
C THR A 880 -21.24 10.27 -33.26
N SER A 881 -21.94 9.19 -33.64
CA SER A 881 -22.32 8.95 -35.04
C SER A 881 -23.37 9.95 -35.55
N ASN A 882 -23.09 10.51 -36.72
CA ASN A 882 -24.03 11.37 -37.49
C ASN A 882 -25.13 10.56 -38.20
N PHE A 883 -25.00 9.23 -38.25
CA PHE A 883 -25.96 8.32 -38.88
C PHE A 883 -26.46 7.30 -37.87
N PHE A 884 -27.70 6.82 -38.05
CA PHE A 884 -28.25 5.77 -37.20
C PHE A 884 -27.54 4.44 -37.48
N ASP A 885 -26.79 3.96 -36.50
CA ASP A 885 -26.14 2.64 -36.56
C ASP A 885 -27.10 1.58 -36.00
N ALA A 886 -27.75 0.85 -36.91
CA ALA A 886 -28.73 -0.18 -36.58
C ALA A 886 -28.14 -1.32 -35.74
N MET A 887 -26.85 -1.62 -35.91
CA MET A 887 -26.17 -2.70 -35.17
C MET A 887 -25.90 -2.28 -33.73
N LEU A 888 -25.36 -1.07 -33.51
CA LEU A 888 -25.18 -0.54 -32.16
C LEU A 888 -26.53 -0.34 -31.46
N ALA A 889 -27.52 0.22 -32.16
CA ALA A 889 -28.86 0.40 -31.61
C ALA A 889 -29.47 -0.93 -31.15
N ARG A 890 -29.28 -1.99 -31.93
CA ARG A 890 -29.69 -3.34 -31.59
C ARG A 890 -28.97 -3.87 -30.34
N LYS A 891 -27.63 -3.80 -30.27
CA LYS A 891 -26.85 -4.26 -29.10
C LYS A 891 -27.31 -3.57 -27.82
N ILE A 892 -27.48 -2.25 -27.86
CA ILE A 892 -27.93 -1.44 -26.73
C ILE A 892 -29.34 -1.85 -26.32
N THR A 893 -30.25 -2.04 -27.28
CA THR A 893 -31.63 -2.50 -27.02
C THR A 893 -31.66 -3.90 -26.41
N GLU A 894 -30.83 -4.82 -26.91
CA GLU A 894 -30.71 -6.19 -26.37
C GLU A 894 -30.27 -6.19 -24.89
N HIS A 895 -29.40 -5.26 -24.49
CA HIS A 895 -28.99 -5.07 -23.08
C HIS A 895 -30.18 -4.72 -22.18
N PHE A 896 -31.03 -3.76 -22.56
CA PHE A 896 -32.22 -3.40 -21.79
C PHE A 896 -33.27 -4.53 -21.74
N CYS A 897 -33.31 -5.40 -22.75
CA CYS A 897 -34.25 -6.51 -22.83
C CYS A 897 -33.75 -7.80 -22.14
N GLN A 898 -32.53 -7.83 -21.59
CA GLN A 898 -31.88 -9.08 -21.13
C GLN A 898 -32.62 -9.81 -19.99
N HIS A 899 -33.44 -9.10 -19.21
CA HIS A 899 -34.21 -9.65 -18.09
C HIS A 899 -35.67 -10.00 -18.45
N ASP A 900 -36.13 -9.65 -19.65
CA ASP A 900 -37.48 -9.97 -20.14
C ASP A 900 -37.49 -11.34 -20.85
N GLN A 901 -37.96 -12.39 -20.15
CA GLN A 901 -38.02 -13.77 -20.70
C GLN A 901 -38.83 -13.90 -22.00
N ALA A 902 -39.74 -12.95 -22.30
CA ALA A 902 -40.55 -12.92 -23.51
C ALA A 902 -39.86 -12.23 -24.72
N ALA A 903 -38.78 -11.47 -24.50
CA ALA A 903 -38.19 -10.55 -25.50
C ALA A 903 -37.03 -11.14 -26.31
N TYR A 904 -36.48 -12.30 -25.93
CA TYR A 904 -35.30 -12.85 -26.60
C TYR A 904 -35.59 -13.51 -27.97
N ALA A 905 -36.85 -13.81 -28.26
CA ALA A 905 -37.29 -14.46 -29.50
C ALA A 905 -37.62 -13.53 -30.69
N PRO A 906 -38.15 -12.29 -30.53
CA PRO A 906 -38.60 -11.47 -31.67
C PRO A 906 -37.55 -10.51 -32.28
N LEU A 907 -36.53 -10.06 -31.54
CA LEU A 907 -35.52 -9.10 -32.03
C LEU A 907 -34.71 -9.53 -33.29
N PRO A 908 -34.45 -10.83 -33.58
CA PRO A 908 -33.65 -11.23 -34.73
C PRO A 908 -34.22 -10.88 -36.11
N ALA A 909 -35.52 -10.59 -36.23
CA ALA A 909 -36.21 -10.48 -37.51
C ALA A 909 -36.67 -9.05 -37.87
N ILE A 910 -36.42 -8.04 -37.03
CA ILE A 910 -36.92 -6.68 -37.26
C ILE A 910 -35.76 -5.77 -37.69
N SER A 911 -35.91 -5.15 -38.86
CA SER A 911 -35.00 -4.12 -39.36
C SER A 911 -35.18 -2.85 -38.53
N LEU A 912 -34.22 -2.55 -37.65
CA LEU A 912 -34.15 -1.24 -37.00
C LEU A 912 -33.63 -0.24 -38.02
N GLU A 913 -34.54 0.46 -38.70
CA GLU A 913 -34.17 1.40 -39.77
C GLU A 913 -33.85 2.80 -39.23
N ASN A 914 -34.40 3.16 -38.06
CA ASN A 914 -34.22 4.44 -37.37
C ASN A 914 -34.72 4.35 -35.92
N GLU A 915 -34.50 5.40 -35.12
CA GLU A 915 -34.98 5.46 -33.73
C GLU A 915 -36.52 5.35 -33.63
N GLN A 916 -37.27 5.84 -34.64
CA GLN A 916 -38.74 5.72 -34.69
C GLN A 916 -39.22 4.28 -34.80
N SER A 917 -38.43 3.41 -35.41
CA SER A 917 -38.72 1.98 -35.45
C SER A 917 -38.63 1.35 -34.05
N ILE A 918 -37.73 1.85 -33.17
CA ILE A 918 -37.61 1.39 -31.77
C ILE A 918 -38.83 1.86 -30.96
N TYR A 919 -39.22 3.14 -31.10
CA TYR A 919 -40.42 3.69 -30.45
C TYR A 919 -41.69 2.91 -30.85
N ALA A 920 -41.88 2.67 -32.15
CA ALA A 920 -43.02 1.92 -32.67
C ALA A 920 -43.04 0.47 -32.17
N LEU A 921 -41.88 -0.16 -32.05
CA LEU A 921 -41.72 -1.51 -31.48
C LEU A 921 -42.12 -1.55 -30.01
N ALA A 922 -41.65 -0.57 -29.22
CA ALA A 922 -41.93 -0.45 -27.80
C ALA A 922 -43.43 -0.24 -27.53
N GLU A 923 -44.12 0.49 -28.40
CA GLU A 923 -45.59 0.68 -28.35
C GLU A 923 -46.35 -0.61 -28.73
N LYS A 924 -45.85 -1.37 -29.71
CA LYS A 924 -46.53 -2.54 -30.27
C LYS A 924 -46.38 -3.80 -29.41
N GLU A 925 -45.17 -4.12 -28.97
CA GLU A 925 -44.85 -5.42 -28.36
C GLU A 925 -45.02 -5.42 -26.82
N ASN A 926 -45.30 -4.25 -26.21
CA ASN A 926 -45.53 -4.05 -24.77
C ASN A 926 -44.47 -4.71 -23.85
N VAL A 927 -43.19 -4.65 -24.26
CA VAL A 927 -42.03 -5.15 -23.50
C VAL A 927 -41.42 -4.00 -22.68
N SER A 928 -41.09 -4.22 -21.40
CA SER A 928 -40.54 -3.16 -20.52
C SER A 928 -39.18 -2.69 -21.03
N GLY A 929 -38.27 -3.63 -21.31
CA GLY A 929 -36.93 -3.30 -21.80
C GLY A 929 -36.92 -2.50 -23.11
N LEU A 930 -37.88 -2.72 -24.01
CA LEU A 930 -37.99 -1.93 -25.25
C LEU A 930 -38.40 -0.48 -24.99
N LYS A 931 -39.30 -0.25 -24.02
CA LYS A 931 -39.72 1.10 -23.62
C LYS A 931 -38.58 1.86 -22.94
N GLU A 932 -37.82 1.17 -22.10
CA GLU A 932 -36.64 1.72 -21.44
C GLU A 932 -35.54 2.08 -22.45
N ALA A 933 -35.23 1.17 -23.39
CA ALA A 933 -34.28 1.42 -24.46
C ALA A 933 -34.69 2.63 -25.32
N ALA A 934 -35.97 2.68 -25.73
CA ALA A 934 -36.55 3.81 -26.43
C ALA A 934 -36.31 5.12 -25.68
N GLN A 935 -36.74 5.22 -24.42
CA GLN A 935 -36.55 6.43 -23.62
C GLN A 935 -35.07 6.79 -23.45
N PHE A 936 -34.20 5.79 -23.29
CA PHE A 936 -32.77 6.00 -23.20
C PHE A 936 -32.19 6.67 -24.46
N PHE A 937 -32.59 6.24 -25.67
CA PHE A 937 -32.16 6.89 -26.91
C PHE A 937 -32.62 8.34 -27.02
N ILE A 938 -33.86 8.66 -26.60
CA ILE A 938 -34.37 10.04 -26.54
C ILE A 938 -33.47 10.87 -25.62
N ASP A 939 -33.26 10.39 -24.40
CA ASP A 939 -32.49 11.11 -23.39
C ASP A 939 -31.03 11.32 -23.85
N LEU A 940 -30.42 10.28 -24.42
CA LEU A 940 -29.04 10.32 -24.92
C LEU A 940 -28.86 11.32 -26.07
N ARG A 941 -29.82 11.39 -27.01
CA ARG A 941 -29.79 12.37 -28.12
C ARG A 941 -30.09 13.79 -27.64
N GLY A 942 -30.89 13.94 -26.58
CA GLY A 942 -31.19 15.23 -25.96
C GLY A 942 -30.00 15.90 -25.26
N LEU A 943 -28.92 15.16 -24.99
CA LEU A 943 -27.71 15.73 -24.39
C LEU A 943 -26.98 16.67 -25.36
N PRO A 944 -26.54 17.87 -24.88
CA PRO A 944 -25.77 18.83 -25.68
C PRO A 944 -24.55 18.19 -26.35
N ALA A 945 -24.16 18.69 -27.53
CA ALA A 945 -22.97 18.20 -28.24
C ALA A 945 -21.68 18.45 -27.45
N GLU A 946 -21.64 19.51 -26.63
CA GLU A 946 -20.50 19.94 -25.81
C GLU A 946 -20.46 19.25 -24.43
N THR A 947 -21.29 18.23 -24.20
CA THR A 947 -21.30 17.51 -22.92
C THR A 947 -19.94 16.84 -22.67
N SER A 948 -19.39 17.02 -21.46
CA SER A 948 -18.12 16.41 -21.10
C SER A 948 -18.19 14.87 -21.15
N VAL A 949 -17.07 14.22 -21.45
CA VAL A 949 -16.93 12.76 -21.44
C VAL A 949 -17.29 12.20 -20.06
N VAL A 950 -16.90 12.90 -18.99
CA VAL A 950 -17.22 12.53 -17.59
C VAL A 950 -18.73 12.48 -17.37
N ASP A 951 -19.45 13.49 -17.82
CA ASP A 951 -20.91 13.57 -17.64
C ASP A 951 -21.64 12.56 -18.53
N LEU A 952 -21.14 12.31 -19.74
CA LEU A 952 -21.63 11.23 -20.60
C LEU A 952 -21.45 9.86 -19.92
N VAL A 953 -20.28 9.57 -19.37
CA VAL A 953 -20.01 8.31 -18.65
C VAL A 953 -20.97 8.15 -17.48
N ARG A 954 -21.14 9.19 -16.64
CA ARG A 954 -22.06 9.15 -15.49
C ARG A 954 -23.51 8.96 -15.94
N PHE A 955 -23.94 9.66 -16.98
CA PHE A 955 -25.29 9.54 -17.54
C PHE A 955 -25.56 8.11 -18.00
N ILE A 956 -24.69 7.58 -18.88
CA ILE A 956 -24.82 6.24 -19.45
C ILE A 956 -24.86 5.21 -18.33
N TRP A 957 -23.89 5.27 -17.42
CA TRP A 957 -23.79 4.34 -16.30
C TRP A 957 -25.04 4.31 -15.42
N SER A 958 -25.60 5.49 -15.12
CA SER A 958 -26.79 5.61 -14.27
C SER A 958 -28.06 4.98 -14.87
N ARG A 959 -28.08 4.77 -16.20
CA ARG A 959 -29.22 4.26 -16.96
C ARG A 959 -29.06 2.81 -17.42
N THR A 960 -27.84 2.25 -17.44
CA THR A 960 -27.58 0.93 -18.01
C THR A 960 -27.20 -0.15 -16.99
N ILE A 961 -26.65 0.20 -15.82
CA ILE A 961 -26.19 -0.78 -14.83
C ILE A 961 -27.24 -0.95 -13.71
N ASP A 962 -27.73 -2.18 -13.55
CA ASP A 962 -28.80 -2.52 -12.61
C ASP A 962 -28.27 -2.64 -11.17
N LYS A 963 -29.02 -2.15 -10.19
CA LYS A 963 -28.54 -1.90 -8.81
C LYS A 963 -28.93 -3.02 -7.84
N THR A 964 -28.45 -4.24 -8.04
CA THR A 964 -28.57 -5.30 -7.02
C THR A 964 -27.57 -5.06 -5.87
N GLU A 965 -27.92 -5.46 -4.64
CA GLU A 965 -27.09 -5.18 -3.44
C GLU A 965 -25.72 -5.88 -3.43
N ALA A 966 -25.59 -7.04 -4.09
CA ALA A 966 -24.35 -7.83 -4.08
C ALA A 966 -23.28 -7.35 -5.08
N ASP A 967 -23.66 -6.65 -6.16
CA ASP A 967 -22.76 -6.17 -7.23
C ASP A 967 -22.43 -4.66 -7.13
N GLN A 968 -22.98 -3.97 -6.12
CA GLN A 968 -22.87 -2.51 -5.97
C GLN A 968 -21.44 -2.02 -5.68
N GLU A 969 -20.64 -2.79 -4.95
CA GLU A 969 -19.30 -2.37 -4.50
C GLU A 969 -18.28 -2.39 -5.64
N ASP A 970 -18.26 -3.47 -6.42
CA ASP A 970 -17.42 -3.60 -7.61
C ASP A 970 -17.87 -2.64 -8.73
N SER A 971 -19.18 -2.48 -8.95
CA SER A 971 -19.74 -1.56 -9.94
C SER A 971 -19.42 -0.09 -9.65
N ASN A 972 -19.54 0.35 -8.40
CA ASN A 972 -19.20 1.72 -8.01
C ASN A 972 -17.69 1.99 -8.13
N THR A 973 -16.87 0.98 -7.83
CA THR A 973 -15.42 1.05 -8.03
C THR A 973 -15.07 1.19 -9.51
N LEU A 974 -15.77 0.48 -10.39
CA LEU A 974 -15.61 0.56 -11.83
C LEU A 974 -16.00 1.94 -12.40
N LEU A 975 -17.16 2.48 -12.01
CA LEU A 975 -17.60 3.82 -12.42
C LEU A 975 -16.59 4.91 -12.02
N LYS A 976 -16.12 4.90 -10.77
CA LYS A 976 -15.14 5.90 -10.30
C LYS A 976 -13.87 5.87 -11.14
N LYS A 977 -13.39 4.66 -11.46
CA LYS A 977 -12.23 4.49 -12.33
C LYS A 977 -12.48 5.01 -13.74
N LEU A 978 -13.67 4.78 -14.32
CA LEU A 978 -14.04 5.30 -15.64
C LEU A 978 -14.13 6.82 -15.66
N VAL A 979 -14.66 7.43 -14.59
CA VAL A 979 -14.74 8.90 -14.45
C VAL A 979 -13.36 9.53 -14.34
N GLN A 980 -12.50 9.03 -13.44
CA GLN A 980 -11.12 9.52 -13.31
C GLN A 980 -10.34 9.35 -14.63
N PHE A 981 -10.60 8.26 -15.34
CA PHE A 981 -10.00 8.01 -16.64
C PHE A 981 -10.55 8.94 -17.75
N ALA A 982 -11.79 9.39 -17.65
CA ALA A 982 -12.42 10.30 -18.61
C ALA A 982 -11.99 11.76 -18.46
N GLU A 983 -11.55 12.19 -17.26
CA GLU A 983 -11.19 13.58 -16.96
C GLU A 983 -10.24 14.23 -17.97
N PRO A 984 -9.14 13.60 -18.41
CA PRO A 984 -8.17 14.23 -19.32
C PRO A 984 -8.70 14.49 -20.73
N TYR A 985 -9.82 13.88 -21.12
CA TYR A 985 -10.34 13.95 -22.49
C TYR A 985 -11.35 15.08 -22.68
N GLU A 986 -11.81 15.72 -21.60
CA GLU A 986 -12.78 16.82 -21.61
C GLU A 986 -14.02 16.54 -22.49
N THR A 987 -14.05 17.00 -23.74
CA THR A 987 -15.14 16.78 -24.72
C THR A 987 -14.75 15.84 -25.88
N ASP A 988 -13.51 15.36 -25.95
CA ASP A 988 -13.01 14.48 -27.01
C ASP A 988 -13.42 13.01 -26.77
N VAL A 989 -14.67 12.71 -27.10
CA VAL A 989 -15.26 11.37 -26.94
C VAL A 989 -14.54 10.34 -27.82
N ALA A 990 -14.05 10.71 -29.00
CA ALA A 990 -13.40 9.78 -29.92
C ALA A 990 -12.04 9.32 -29.36
N ALA A 991 -11.21 10.25 -28.88
CA ALA A 991 -9.94 9.92 -28.23
C ALA A 991 -10.16 9.08 -26.95
N PHE A 992 -11.22 9.37 -26.19
CA PHE A 992 -11.57 8.58 -25.01
C PHE A 992 -11.92 7.13 -25.38
N ILE A 993 -12.78 6.91 -26.39
CA ILE A 993 -13.15 5.56 -26.84
C ILE A 993 -11.91 4.78 -27.27
N ASP A 994 -11.05 5.38 -28.11
CA ASP A 994 -9.84 4.70 -28.60
C ASP A 994 -8.89 4.35 -27.44
N SER A 995 -8.74 5.24 -26.46
CA SER A 995 -7.91 4.99 -25.28
C SER A 995 -8.50 3.90 -24.37
N LEU A 996 -9.82 3.93 -24.16
CA LEU A 996 -10.55 2.94 -23.36
C LEU A 996 -10.43 1.53 -23.95
N LEU A 997 -10.46 1.41 -25.28
CA LEU A 997 -10.37 0.14 -25.99
C LEU A 997 -8.94 -0.40 -26.10
N LEU A 998 -7.91 0.45 -26.00
CA LEU A 998 -6.50 0.08 -26.19
C LEU A 998 -5.69 -0.08 -24.88
N GLN A 999 -6.26 0.26 -23.73
CA GLN A 999 -5.54 0.23 -22.44
C GLN A 999 -5.27 -1.20 -21.93
N LYS A 1000 -4.10 -1.38 -21.28
CA LYS A 1000 -3.75 -2.61 -20.55
C LYS A 1000 -3.65 -2.31 -19.05
N ASP A 1001 -3.91 -3.29 -18.18
CA ASP A 1001 -4.00 -3.11 -16.71
C ASP A 1001 -2.74 -2.53 -16.04
N VAL A 1002 -1.57 -2.61 -16.68
CA VAL A 1002 -0.30 -2.05 -16.18
C VAL A 1002 -0.30 -0.51 -16.17
N ASP A 1003 -1.23 0.12 -16.89
CA ASP A 1003 -1.35 1.58 -17.02
C ASP A 1003 -2.11 2.23 -15.84
N ARG A 1004 -2.51 1.46 -14.80
CA ARG A 1004 -3.50 1.88 -13.77
C ARG A 1004 -2.98 1.95 -12.33
N ILE A 1005 -1.67 2.03 -12.17
CA ILE A 1005 -1.04 2.15 -10.84
C ILE A 1005 -1.52 3.45 -10.17
N ASP A 1006 -2.28 3.34 -9.07
CA ASP A 1006 -2.57 4.50 -8.21
C ASP A 1006 -1.29 4.90 -7.47
N GLU A 1007 -0.86 6.15 -7.66
CA GLU A 1007 0.40 6.69 -7.14
C GLU A 1007 0.27 7.23 -5.71
N ARG A 1008 -0.96 7.40 -5.19
CA ARG A 1008 -1.20 7.99 -3.86
C ARG A 1008 -1.02 7.01 -2.69
N GLY A 1009 -0.99 5.70 -2.94
CA GLY A 1009 -0.92 4.66 -1.90
C GLY A 1009 0.38 3.87 -1.89
N GLU A 1010 1.02 3.78 -0.73
CA GLU A 1010 2.18 2.93 -0.48
C GLU A 1010 1.77 1.45 -0.40
N LYS A 1011 1.95 0.71 -1.51
CA LYS A 1011 1.52 -0.69 -1.64
C LYS A 1011 2.61 -1.57 -2.23
N VAL A 1012 2.76 -2.79 -1.70
CA VAL A 1012 3.59 -3.84 -2.28
C VAL A 1012 3.04 -4.27 -3.63
N ARG A 1013 3.89 -4.36 -4.65
CA ARG A 1013 3.46 -4.71 -6.01
C ARG A 1013 3.53 -6.21 -6.26
N LEU A 1014 2.41 -6.85 -6.58
CA LEU A 1014 2.34 -8.26 -6.95
C LEU A 1014 2.18 -8.40 -8.47
N LEU A 1015 3.23 -8.87 -9.15
CA LEU A 1015 3.33 -8.83 -10.62
C LEU A 1015 3.77 -10.17 -11.21
N THR A 1016 3.40 -10.42 -12.47
CA THR A 1016 4.09 -11.46 -13.25
C THR A 1016 5.45 -10.94 -13.73
N LEU A 1017 6.40 -11.85 -14.00
CA LEU A 1017 7.71 -11.48 -14.59
C LEU A 1017 7.53 -10.66 -15.88
N HIS A 1018 6.56 -11.01 -16.74
CA HIS A 1018 6.25 -10.25 -17.96
C HIS A 1018 5.73 -8.85 -17.66
N ALA A 1019 4.81 -8.71 -16.69
CA ALA A 1019 4.23 -7.43 -16.31
C ALA A 1019 5.26 -6.49 -15.64
N SER A 1020 6.37 -7.03 -15.15
CA SER A 1020 7.46 -6.24 -14.56
C SER A 1020 8.31 -5.49 -15.59
N LYS A 1021 8.23 -5.83 -16.88
CA LYS A 1021 9.05 -5.21 -17.92
C LYS A 1021 8.78 -3.70 -17.98
N GLY A 1022 9.85 -2.92 -17.99
CA GLY A 1022 9.78 -1.45 -17.96
C GLY A 1022 9.69 -0.84 -16.55
N LEU A 1023 9.35 -1.63 -15.52
CA LEU A 1023 9.34 -1.19 -14.12
C LEU A 1023 10.70 -1.39 -13.45
N GLU A 1024 10.86 -0.84 -12.25
CA GLU A 1024 12.04 -0.98 -11.41
C GLU A 1024 11.70 -0.71 -9.94
N PHE A 1025 12.29 -1.49 -9.03
CA PHE A 1025 12.01 -1.44 -7.59
C PHE A 1025 13.30 -1.53 -6.79
N PRO A 1026 13.43 -0.79 -5.68
CA PRO A 1026 14.55 -0.98 -4.75
C PRO A 1026 14.71 -2.42 -4.27
N VAL A 1027 13.60 -3.09 -3.95
CA VAL A 1027 13.59 -4.50 -3.52
C VAL A 1027 12.69 -5.35 -4.41
N VAL A 1028 13.19 -6.52 -4.82
CA VAL A 1028 12.43 -7.50 -5.59
C VAL A 1028 12.52 -8.89 -4.97
N PHE A 1029 11.37 -9.54 -4.78
CA PHE A 1029 11.23 -10.97 -4.53
C PHE A 1029 10.87 -11.67 -5.84
N ILE A 1030 11.61 -12.72 -6.23
CA ILE A 1030 11.22 -13.62 -7.32
C ILE A 1030 10.88 -14.97 -6.71
N VAL A 1031 9.60 -15.33 -6.76
CA VAL A 1031 9.06 -16.52 -6.10
C VAL A 1031 8.83 -17.67 -7.07
N GLY A 1032 8.82 -18.91 -6.55
CA GLY A 1032 8.51 -20.10 -7.35
C GLY A 1032 9.55 -20.44 -8.41
N LEU A 1033 10.83 -20.25 -8.09
CA LEU A 1033 11.95 -20.66 -8.95
C LEU A 1033 12.15 -22.17 -8.90
N GLU A 1034 11.27 -22.88 -9.59
CA GLU A 1034 11.13 -24.35 -9.54
C GLU A 1034 11.04 -24.96 -10.95
N GLU A 1035 11.55 -26.18 -11.12
CA GLU A 1035 11.37 -26.93 -12.37
C GLU A 1035 9.87 -27.11 -12.70
N GLY A 1036 9.53 -26.83 -13.97
CA GLY A 1036 8.16 -26.83 -14.48
C GLY A 1036 7.39 -25.53 -14.25
N LEU A 1037 7.83 -24.67 -13.31
CA LEU A 1037 7.31 -23.31 -13.14
C LEU A 1037 8.22 -22.28 -13.80
N MET A 1038 9.52 -22.32 -13.50
CA MET A 1038 10.57 -21.50 -14.08
C MET A 1038 11.83 -22.35 -14.26
N PRO A 1039 12.16 -22.83 -15.48
CA PRO A 1039 11.46 -22.56 -16.73
C PRO A 1039 10.06 -23.18 -16.78
N HIS A 1040 9.11 -22.44 -17.36
CA HIS A 1040 7.75 -22.92 -17.52
C HIS A 1040 7.64 -23.99 -18.60
N GLN A 1041 6.91 -25.06 -18.32
CA GLN A 1041 6.69 -26.15 -19.26
C GLN A 1041 5.20 -26.34 -19.54
N PHE A 1042 4.78 -26.01 -20.77
CA PHE A 1042 3.44 -26.32 -21.25
C PHE A 1042 3.31 -27.81 -21.57
N PRO A 1043 2.19 -28.46 -21.21
CA PRO A 1043 1.96 -29.85 -21.58
C PRO A 1043 2.01 -30.05 -23.10
N GLY A 1044 2.89 -30.94 -23.57
CA GLY A 1044 3.00 -31.29 -24.99
C GLY A 1044 3.88 -30.35 -25.84
N GLU A 1045 4.38 -29.24 -25.29
CA GLU A 1045 5.23 -28.29 -26.01
C GLU A 1045 6.69 -28.32 -25.56
N LYS A 1046 7.58 -27.93 -26.47
CA LYS A 1046 9.00 -27.76 -26.17
C LYS A 1046 9.23 -26.38 -25.57
N THR A 1047 9.70 -26.32 -24.32
CA THR A 1047 10.07 -25.06 -23.66
C THR A 1047 11.24 -24.38 -24.36
N ASP A 1048 11.09 -23.11 -24.74
CA ASP A 1048 12.21 -22.26 -25.13
C ASP A 1048 12.98 -21.82 -23.87
N LEU A 1049 14.02 -22.58 -23.53
CA LEU A 1049 14.90 -22.27 -22.41
C LEU A 1049 15.64 -20.93 -22.59
N GLY A 1050 15.88 -20.50 -23.83
CA GLY A 1050 16.50 -19.21 -24.10
C GLY A 1050 15.58 -18.05 -23.73
N GLU A 1051 14.29 -18.15 -24.04
CA GLU A 1051 13.28 -17.17 -23.63
C GLU A 1051 13.08 -17.14 -22.12
N GLU A 1052 12.96 -18.30 -21.48
CA GLU A 1052 12.79 -18.37 -20.02
C GLU A 1052 14.02 -17.82 -19.27
N ARG A 1053 15.25 -17.99 -19.80
CA ARG A 1053 16.44 -17.32 -19.25
C ARG A 1053 16.36 -15.80 -19.35
N ARG A 1054 15.94 -15.26 -20.50
CA ARG A 1054 15.74 -13.82 -20.70
C ARG A 1054 14.65 -13.27 -19.78
N LEU A 1055 13.59 -14.03 -19.56
CA LEU A 1055 12.52 -13.65 -18.63
C LEU A 1055 13.01 -13.56 -17.18
N LEU A 1056 13.83 -14.53 -16.72
CA LEU A 1056 14.45 -14.44 -15.39
C LEU A 1056 15.41 -13.25 -15.31
N TYR A 1057 16.24 -13.05 -16.34
CA TYR A 1057 17.15 -11.90 -16.44
C TYR A 1057 16.40 -10.56 -16.34
N VAL A 1058 15.28 -10.41 -17.04
CA VAL A 1058 14.41 -9.23 -16.94
C VAL A 1058 13.93 -9.04 -15.51
N GLY A 1059 13.42 -10.10 -14.86
CA GLY A 1059 12.94 -10.06 -13.48
C GLY A 1059 14.03 -9.65 -12.47
N MET A 1060 15.21 -10.24 -12.57
CA MET A 1060 16.35 -9.91 -11.68
C MET A 1060 16.80 -8.46 -11.86
N THR A 1061 16.82 -7.96 -13.09
CA THR A 1061 17.23 -6.58 -13.41
C THR A 1061 16.14 -5.53 -13.17
N ARG A 1062 15.02 -5.92 -12.56
CA ARG A 1062 14.05 -4.97 -11.97
C ARG A 1062 14.52 -4.48 -10.60
N ALA A 1063 15.35 -5.26 -9.91
CA ALA A 1063 15.89 -4.92 -8.61
C ALA A 1063 16.99 -3.86 -8.71
N ARG A 1064 16.91 -2.81 -7.89
CA ARG A 1064 17.99 -1.82 -7.74
C ARG A 1064 18.99 -2.24 -6.66
N SER A 1065 18.50 -2.49 -5.45
CA SER A 1065 19.33 -2.63 -4.25
C SER A 1065 19.34 -4.06 -3.70
N GLN A 1066 18.17 -4.70 -3.55
CA GLN A 1066 18.05 -6.05 -2.97
C GLN A 1066 17.24 -6.99 -3.86
N LEU A 1067 17.69 -8.25 -3.93
CA LEU A 1067 17.05 -9.31 -4.70
C LEU A 1067 16.94 -10.58 -3.85
N TYR A 1068 15.71 -11.06 -3.70
CA TYR A 1068 15.39 -12.31 -3.02
C TYR A 1068 14.92 -13.34 -4.06
N LEU A 1069 15.53 -14.52 -4.03
CA LEU A 1069 15.19 -15.65 -4.90
C LEU A 1069 14.66 -16.80 -4.04
N THR A 1070 13.43 -17.25 -4.29
CA THR A 1070 12.79 -18.28 -3.44
C THR A 1070 12.27 -19.47 -4.25
N HIS A 1071 12.28 -20.64 -3.61
CA HIS A 1071 11.57 -21.82 -4.09
C HIS A 1071 10.91 -22.57 -2.93
N ALA A 1072 9.82 -23.29 -3.23
CA ALA A 1072 9.18 -24.21 -2.30
C ALA A 1072 9.46 -25.67 -2.72
N SER A 1073 9.80 -26.53 -1.76
CA SER A 1073 10.04 -27.96 -2.03
C SER A 1073 8.77 -28.75 -2.32
N SER A 1074 7.59 -28.18 -2.02
CA SER A 1074 6.30 -28.78 -2.33
C SER A 1074 5.20 -27.73 -2.51
N ARG A 1075 4.29 -27.97 -3.48
CA ARG A 1075 3.15 -27.09 -3.80
C ARG A 1075 1.86 -27.86 -4.03
N ILE A 1076 0.73 -27.20 -3.79
CA ILE A 1076 -0.59 -27.70 -4.17
C ILE A 1076 -0.90 -27.17 -5.57
N ILE A 1077 -0.94 -28.07 -6.54
CA ILE A 1077 -1.27 -27.73 -7.94
C ILE A 1077 -2.47 -28.58 -8.34
N PHE A 1078 -3.55 -27.91 -8.77
CA PHE A 1078 -4.85 -28.53 -9.05
C PHE A 1078 -5.36 -29.42 -7.90
N GLY A 1079 -5.18 -28.96 -6.65
CA GLY A 1079 -5.61 -29.68 -5.44
C GLY A 1079 -4.71 -30.84 -5.02
N GLN A 1080 -3.65 -31.17 -5.77
CA GLN A 1080 -2.72 -32.24 -5.44
C GLN A 1080 -1.37 -31.71 -4.96
N LYS A 1081 -0.85 -32.31 -3.89
CA LYS A 1081 0.49 -31.99 -3.38
C LYS A 1081 1.54 -32.61 -4.29
N THR A 1082 2.37 -31.76 -4.90
CA THR A 1082 3.46 -32.15 -5.79
C THR A 1082 4.80 -31.78 -5.16
N GLY A 1083 5.80 -32.66 -5.31
CA GLY A 1083 7.19 -32.34 -4.97
C GLY A 1083 7.81 -31.48 -6.06
N ARG A 1084 8.65 -30.52 -5.67
CA ARG A 1084 9.24 -29.54 -6.58
C ARG A 1084 10.76 -29.51 -6.41
N GLN A 1085 11.46 -29.44 -7.53
CA GLN A 1085 12.91 -29.27 -7.57
C GLN A 1085 13.24 -27.80 -7.82
N PRO A 1086 14.34 -27.25 -7.27
CA PRO A 1086 14.80 -25.91 -7.58
C PRO A 1086 15.02 -25.74 -9.09
N SER A 1087 14.76 -24.53 -9.60
CA SER A 1087 15.03 -24.18 -10.99
C SER A 1087 16.48 -24.45 -11.36
N ARG A 1088 16.72 -25.09 -12.51
CA ARG A 1088 18.05 -25.26 -13.09
C ARG A 1088 18.80 -23.94 -13.28
N PHE A 1089 18.09 -22.83 -13.45
CA PHE A 1089 18.71 -21.52 -13.66
C PHE A 1089 19.47 -21.03 -12.42
N LEU A 1090 19.08 -21.45 -11.22
CA LEU A 1090 19.76 -21.09 -9.98
C LEU A 1090 21.20 -21.61 -9.94
N SER A 1091 21.47 -22.77 -10.56
CA SER A 1091 22.81 -23.35 -10.62
C SER A 1091 23.83 -22.55 -11.46
N ALA A 1092 23.35 -21.63 -12.30
CA ALA A 1092 24.22 -20.76 -13.08
C ALA A 1092 24.79 -19.58 -12.26
N ILE A 1093 24.18 -19.27 -11.11
CA ILE A 1093 24.62 -18.16 -10.26
C ILE A 1093 25.80 -18.62 -9.40
N ALA A 1094 26.91 -17.89 -9.43
CA ALA A 1094 28.07 -18.18 -8.60
C ALA A 1094 27.72 -18.08 -7.09
N GLU A 1095 28.14 -19.07 -6.29
CA GLU A 1095 27.87 -19.11 -4.84
C GLU A 1095 28.43 -17.89 -4.11
N SER A 1096 29.48 -17.24 -4.61
CA SER A 1096 30.02 -16.00 -4.04
C SER A 1096 29.05 -14.81 -4.11
N LEU A 1097 28.04 -14.87 -4.99
CA LEU A 1097 27.00 -13.84 -5.15
C LEU A 1097 25.75 -14.14 -4.32
N LEU A 1098 25.60 -15.39 -3.85
CA LEU A 1098 24.45 -15.86 -3.10
C LEU A 1098 24.71 -15.83 -1.60
N ARG A 1099 23.70 -15.44 -0.83
CA ARG A 1099 23.62 -15.69 0.61
C ARG A 1099 22.46 -16.63 0.88
N ARG A 1100 22.76 -17.81 1.40
CA ARG A 1100 21.75 -18.81 1.75
C ARG A 1100 21.34 -18.61 3.20
N GLN A 1101 20.06 -18.39 3.45
CA GLN A 1101 19.57 -18.42 4.83
C GLN A 1101 19.56 -19.85 5.34
N GLU A 1102 20.53 -20.20 6.19
CA GLU A 1102 20.48 -21.45 6.94
C GLU A 1102 19.36 -21.38 7.97
N ARG A 1103 18.50 -22.38 7.94
CA ARG A 1103 17.43 -22.56 8.91
C ARG A 1103 18.05 -22.83 10.28
N ARG A 1104 18.21 -21.80 11.13
CA ARG A 1104 18.36 -21.99 12.57
C ARG A 1104 17.05 -22.58 13.08
N LEU A 1105 16.97 -23.91 13.10
CA LEU A 1105 15.94 -24.60 13.88
C LEU A 1105 16.03 -24.04 15.30
N PRO A 1106 14.94 -23.54 15.91
CA PRO A 1106 14.98 -23.13 17.31
C PRO A 1106 15.53 -24.32 18.09
N ALA A 1107 16.60 -24.06 18.86
CA ALA A 1107 17.19 -25.08 19.71
C ALA A 1107 16.03 -25.70 20.49
N LYS A 1108 15.76 -27.00 20.25
CA LYS A 1108 14.81 -27.75 21.07
C LYS A 1108 15.19 -27.42 22.50
N LEU A 1109 14.31 -26.73 23.23
CA LEU A 1109 14.34 -26.71 24.68
C LEU A 1109 14.51 -28.18 25.06
N ARG A 1110 15.74 -28.56 25.43
CA ARG A 1110 15.99 -29.85 26.06
C ARG A 1110 15.12 -29.77 27.29
N SER A 1111 13.96 -30.41 27.23
CA SER A 1111 13.23 -30.78 28.41
C SER A 1111 14.26 -31.47 29.29
N ARG A 1112 14.73 -30.76 30.33
CA ARG A 1112 15.25 -31.40 31.53
C ARG A 1112 14.08 -32.17 32.12
N GLN A 1113 13.78 -33.30 31.50
CA GLN A 1113 13.13 -34.40 32.16
C GLN A 1113 14.14 -34.80 33.24
N LEU A 1114 13.80 -34.45 34.48
CA LEU A 1114 14.51 -34.90 35.66
C LEU A 1114 14.60 -36.42 35.56
N ASP A 1115 15.83 -36.93 35.42
CA ASP A 1115 16.12 -38.30 35.80
C ASP A 1115 15.76 -38.42 37.28
N LEU A 1116 14.86 -39.37 37.55
CA LEU A 1116 14.46 -39.81 38.87
C LEU A 1116 15.69 -40.00 39.76
N PHE A 1117 15.79 -39.22 40.84
CA PHE A 1117 16.14 -39.62 42.22
C PHE A 1117 15.94 -38.45 43.18
#